data_AF-S3AL63-F1
#
_entry.id   AF-S3AL63-F1
#
_cell.length_a   1.000
_cell.length_b   1.000
_cell.length_c   1.000
_cell.angle_alpha   90.00
_cell.angle_beta   90.00
_cell.angle_gamma   90.00
#
_symmetry.space_group_name_H-M   'P 1'
#
loop_
_entity.id
_entity.type
_entity.pdbx_description
1 polymer ?
#
loop_
_entity_poly.entity_id
_entity_poly.type
_entity_poly.pdbx_seq_one_letter_code
_entity_poly.pdbx_strand_id
1 'polypeptide(L)'
;MSLRYRACFTALWGVIIGVVLLVGFLVVPPIPVLADEPPVHTKTLTPNGDGSYTLTLSVKGRSQISTEKTRANVIVVFDKSNSMNNKHKKETRLKVAKEAVNALADELMQNNTIDDPSRIQMSLVTFESIAYKERFGGSLWTSDLNAFQQAVDDIETPHDAGLPKYHGGTNWEDALKAANEVAQSSDGDPTYVIFVSDGNPTFYNGTKHNYTKTASGHYLLGTGHDEGKEGKKNVQECFGPATDDARNVVTSGNTFYAIGTFGDVDRMRDLVDYAYDGQQTDNYYFDAKDQEGIVNAFSSIVADITHKSYYRDVKIKDTLTDMVSATNIDGQVTTFKYTKTSANGVTTDWSEAPKAKLSGDTVTWDLSSISQLENNVIYSVSFTVTPTQKALDSVAAAANGNGLDENVLDNGDGTYSVYSNTSATLEYIRQKTVNGVVTDQEHGMSPYERPTMKVPLSQVKVEKKWSGDDISDHASKTITVQLKRTMTINGVEITKDYGDPITLDAGNDWSKDIVVPGGLEGDTTWSVDEISPIEGYDTSYSSPVIYSSYRSGNINGSTDGVNTITNTLKTYDIIMYKTSSTDGNAKTPLAGAEFTVFAEDGETIVAPAIATDNDGKAKFSDLKPGTYIIRETKVPAGYQKLDNDLRLVIDTSGNATLNGLPISSDHQGENGSSGYWFQIDVDNRVLGALPYAGGVGNIPFVGAGIMFIVFAVGFVLYCIYRKSFVSVAH
;
A
#
# COMPACT_ATOMS: atom_id res chain seq x y z
N MET A 1 52.78 -4.10 32.21
CA MET A 1 52.59 -4.23 33.66
C MET A 1 51.09 -4.04 33.92
N SER A 2 50.23 -5.03 33.66
CA SER A 2 49.76 -6.08 34.59
C SER A 2 49.34 -5.49 35.95
N LEU A 3 48.07 -5.46 36.34
CA LEU A 3 47.26 -6.58 36.85
C LEU A 3 45.76 -6.16 36.76
N ARG A 4 44.87 -6.91 36.09
CA ARG A 4 44.12 -8.13 36.50
C ARG A 4 42.85 -7.88 37.34
N TYR A 5 41.71 -8.14 36.66
CA TYR A 5 40.53 -8.94 37.06
C TYR A 5 39.82 -8.69 38.40
N ARG A 6 38.51 -8.40 38.33
CA ARG A 6 37.44 -9.39 38.63
C ARG A 6 36.05 -8.86 38.27
N ALA A 7 35.27 -9.72 37.63
CA ALA A 7 33.85 -9.55 37.33
C ALA A 7 32.97 -9.91 38.54
N CYS A 8 31.83 -9.24 38.72
CA CYS A 8 30.59 -9.87 39.16
C CYS A 8 29.36 -8.98 38.84
N PHE A 9 28.33 -9.63 38.32
CA PHE A 9 26.97 -9.16 38.04
C PHE A 9 26.30 -8.48 39.25
N THR A 10 25.50 -7.43 39.03
CA THR A 10 24.03 -7.41 39.21
C THR A 10 23.44 -6.05 38.79
N ALA A 11 22.21 -6.10 38.26
CA ALA A 11 21.46 -5.04 37.59
C ALA A 11 20.94 -3.93 38.52
N LEU A 12 20.79 -2.70 38.02
CA LEU A 12 19.49 -2.08 37.71
C LEU A 12 19.71 -0.66 37.12
N TRP A 13 18.73 -0.22 36.35
CA TRP A 13 18.67 0.97 35.50
C TRP A 13 18.78 2.33 36.21
N GLY A 14 19.22 3.37 35.47
CA GLY A 14 18.94 4.77 35.80
C GLY A 14 19.90 5.78 35.14
N VAL A 15 19.47 6.35 34.00
CA VAL A 15 20.20 7.30 33.15
C VAL A 15 20.45 8.66 33.85
N ILE A 16 21.71 9.12 33.85
CA ILE A 16 22.12 10.52 34.09
C ILE A 16 23.12 10.90 33.00
N ILE A 17 22.76 11.86 32.13
CA ILE A 17 23.68 12.68 31.33
C ILE A 17 22.96 14.05 31.23
N GLY A 18 23.51 15.20 31.61
CA GLY A 18 24.90 15.63 31.63
C GLY A 18 24.95 16.93 30.82
N VAL A 19 24.73 18.06 31.50
CA VAL A 19 24.67 19.43 30.94
C VAL A 19 26.03 19.84 30.38
N VAL A 20 26.04 20.35 29.13
CA VAL A 20 27.13 21.16 28.58
C VAL A 20 26.58 22.54 28.23
N LEU A 21 27.09 23.54 28.93
CA LEU A 21 26.87 24.97 28.69
C LEU A 21 27.72 25.42 27.49
N LEU A 22 27.09 26.06 26.50
CA LEU A 22 27.77 26.94 25.54
C LEU A 22 27.01 28.28 25.50
N VAL A 23 27.67 29.33 25.99
CA VAL A 23 27.16 30.71 25.96
C VAL A 23 27.58 31.33 24.64
N GLY A 24 26.61 31.67 23.79
CA GLY A 24 26.81 32.43 22.55
C GLY A 24 25.59 33.31 22.28
N PHE A 25 25.80 34.63 22.31
CA PHE A 25 24.93 35.73 21.87
C PHE A 25 23.50 35.35 21.40
N LEU A 26 22.49 35.57 22.25
CA LEU A 26 21.10 35.71 21.78
C LEU A 26 20.96 37.04 21.04
N VAL A 27 21.12 37.00 19.72
CA VAL A 27 20.24 37.81 18.87
C VAL A 27 18.89 37.10 18.96
N VAL A 28 17.96 37.64 19.73
CA VAL A 28 16.56 37.21 19.66
C VAL A 28 16.11 37.63 18.25
N PRO A 29 15.91 36.72 17.28
CA PRO A 29 15.23 37.13 16.07
C PRO A 29 13.87 37.70 16.50
N PRO A 30 13.33 38.74 15.84
CA PRO A 30 11.94 39.12 16.09
C PRO A 30 11.12 37.82 16.06
N ILE A 31 10.39 37.54 17.14
CA ILE A 31 9.44 36.43 17.19
C ILE A 31 8.66 36.56 15.88
N PRO A 32 8.72 35.58 14.97
CA PRO A 32 7.86 35.64 13.80
C PRO A 32 6.45 35.73 14.37
N VAL A 33 5.73 36.80 14.03
CA VAL A 33 4.27 36.81 14.08
C VAL A 33 3.87 35.47 13.48
N LEU A 34 3.31 34.57 14.31
CA LEU A 34 2.97 33.20 13.92
C LEU A 34 2.23 33.27 12.59
N ALA A 35 2.86 32.83 11.51
CA ALA A 35 2.19 32.65 10.24
C ALA A 35 1.08 31.62 10.50
N ASP A 36 -0.16 32.01 10.27
CA ASP A 36 -1.33 31.19 10.59
C ASP A 36 -1.26 29.86 9.81
N GLU A 37 -1.39 28.72 10.50
CA GLU A 37 -1.11 27.40 9.93
C GLU A 37 -2.12 26.99 8.83
N PRO A 38 -1.69 26.18 7.82
CA PRO A 38 -2.59 25.59 6.83
C PRO A 38 -3.63 24.66 7.49
N PRO A 39 -4.73 24.32 6.78
CA PRO A 39 -5.69 23.33 7.27
C PRO A 39 -4.95 22.04 7.64
N VAL A 40 -5.31 21.37 8.73
CA VAL A 40 -4.75 20.03 9.01
C VAL A 40 -5.26 19.08 7.94
N HIS A 41 -4.38 18.35 7.27
CA HIS A 41 -4.73 17.46 6.17
C HIS A 41 -3.82 16.23 6.18
N THR A 42 -4.33 15.10 5.70
CA THR A 42 -3.57 13.84 5.67
C THR A 42 -3.81 13.09 4.36
N LYS A 43 -2.79 12.36 3.93
CA LYS A 43 -2.88 11.36 2.87
C LYS A 43 -2.45 10.02 3.44
N THR A 44 -3.28 9.00 3.31
CA THR A 44 -3.00 7.67 3.87
C THR A 44 -3.24 6.58 2.84
N LEU A 45 -2.53 5.46 3.01
CA LEU A 45 -2.72 4.23 2.27
C LEU A 45 -3.02 3.11 3.26
N THR A 46 -4.15 2.45 3.09
CA THR A 46 -4.57 1.32 3.92
C THR A 46 -4.63 0.05 3.06
N PRO A 47 -3.90 -1.04 3.40
CA PRO A 47 -3.96 -2.28 2.63
C PRO A 47 -5.36 -2.91 2.71
N ASN A 48 -5.89 -3.38 1.57
CA ASN A 48 -7.20 -4.03 1.49
C ASN A 48 -7.15 -5.56 1.70
N GLY A 49 -5.95 -6.13 1.81
CA GLY A 49 -5.78 -7.58 1.96
C GLY A 49 -5.74 -8.36 0.64
N ASP A 50 -5.93 -7.69 -0.49
CA ASP A 50 -5.94 -8.28 -1.83
C ASP A 50 -4.82 -7.75 -2.75
N GLY A 51 -3.84 -7.05 -2.16
CA GLY A 51 -2.76 -6.38 -2.90
C GLY A 51 -3.14 -5.00 -3.45
N SER A 52 -4.40 -4.58 -3.31
CA SER A 52 -4.83 -3.19 -3.49
C SER A 52 -4.76 -2.41 -2.17
N TYR A 53 -4.78 -1.08 -2.27
CA TYR A 53 -4.81 -0.17 -1.13
C TYR A 53 -5.95 0.84 -1.30
N THR A 54 -6.60 1.21 -0.20
CA THR A 54 -7.44 2.39 -0.15
C THR A 54 -6.57 3.61 0.15
N LEU A 55 -6.51 4.52 -0.82
CA LEU A 55 -5.92 5.85 -0.68
C LEU A 55 -6.98 6.81 -0.17
N THR A 56 -6.70 7.49 0.94
CA THR A 56 -7.60 8.49 1.54
C THR A 56 -6.90 9.83 1.65
N LEU A 57 -7.51 10.87 1.06
CA LEU A 57 -7.13 12.27 1.23
C LEU A 57 -8.15 12.93 2.17
N SER A 58 -7.66 13.58 3.22
CA SER A 58 -8.51 14.27 4.18
C SER A 58 -8.07 15.70 4.44
N VAL A 59 -9.02 16.59 4.69
CA VAL A 59 -8.81 17.96 5.13
C VAL A 59 -9.75 18.29 6.29
N LYS A 60 -9.20 18.87 7.35
CA LYS A 60 -9.94 19.28 8.53
C LYS A 60 -10.26 20.77 8.47
N GLY A 61 -11.52 21.12 8.70
CA GLY A 61 -11.93 22.50 8.93
C GLY A 61 -11.28 23.06 10.21
N ARG A 62 -11.04 24.37 10.23
CA ARG A 62 -10.26 25.01 11.31
C ARG A 62 -10.91 24.77 12.67
N SER A 63 -10.11 24.47 13.70
CA SER A 63 -10.54 24.36 15.12
C SER A 63 -10.57 25.70 15.85
N GLN A 64 -9.84 26.69 15.34
CA GLN A 64 -9.76 28.02 15.90
C GLN A 64 -10.77 28.91 15.18
N ILE A 65 -11.92 29.11 15.82
CA ILE A 65 -12.42 30.47 15.99
C ILE A 65 -11.23 31.21 16.62
N SER A 66 -10.47 31.93 15.81
CA SER A 66 -9.37 32.74 16.31
C SER A 66 -10.02 33.80 17.18
N THR A 67 -10.03 33.57 18.50
CA THR A 67 -10.20 34.65 19.47
C THR A 67 -8.97 35.54 19.38
N GLU A 68 -8.90 36.36 18.31
CA GLU A 68 -8.47 37.72 18.59
C GLU A 68 -9.39 38.20 19.69
N LYS A 69 -8.77 38.75 20.74
CA LYS A 69 -9.36 39.07 22.03
C LYS A 69 -10.50 40.08 21.85
N THR A 70 -11.65 39.70 21.30
CA THR A 70 -12.84 40.54 21.35
C THR A 70 -13.28 40.55 22.78
N ARG A 71 -13.14 41.71 23.40
CA ARG A 71 -13.96 42.03 24.54
C ARG A 71 -15.26 42.62 24.03
N ALA A 72 -16.37 42.32 24.70
CA ALA A 72 -17.67 42.82 24.31
C ALA A 72 -18.59 42.99 25.51
N ASN A 73 -19.41 44.02 25.43
CA ASN A 73 -20.48 44.32 26.36
C ASN A 73 -21.82 43.95 25.71
N VAL A 74 -22.65 43.15 26.37
CA VAL A 74 -23.96 42.73 25.81
C VAL A 74 -25.09 43.13 26.75
N ILE A 75 -26.03 43.95 26.27
CA ILE A 75 -27.22 44.37 27.01
C ILE A 75 -28.41 43.62 26.43
N VAL A 76 -29.00 42.73 27.23
CA VAL A 76 -30.28 42.10 26.87
C VAL A 76 -31.41 42.98 27.40
N VAL A 77 -32.27 43.46 26.50
CA VAL A 77 -33.48 44.23 26.81
C VAL A 77 -34.67 43.31 26.65
N PHE A 78 -35.21 42.84 27.77
CA PHE A 78 -36.13 41.73 27.86
C PHE A 78 -37.55 42.18 28.20
N ASP A 79 -38.48 41.94 27.28
CA ASP A 79 -39.90 42.19 27.49
C ASP A 79 -40.48 41.18 28.52
N LYS A 80 -41.09 41.70 29.58
CA LYS A 80 -41.84 40.93 30.58
C LYS A 80 -43.30 41.39 30.69
N SER A 81 -43.83 42.02 29.64
CA SER A 81 -45.23 42.40 29.52
C SER A 81 -46.17 41.20 29.69
N ASN A 82 -47.45 41.46 29.96
CA ASN A 82 -48.41 40.38 30.19
C ASN A 82 -48.66 39.52 28.94
N SER A 83 -48.38 40.02 27.72
CA SER A 83 -48.46 39.22 26.50
C SER A 83 -47.46 38.06 26.50
N MET A 84 -46.33 38.20 27.20
CA MET A 84 -45.32 37.15 27.34
C MET A 84 -45.83 35.92 28.11
N ASN A 85 -46.93 36.04 28.86
CA ASN A 85 -47.61 34.91 29.49
C ASN A 85 -48.48 34.09 28.54
N ASN A 86 -48.71 34.55 27.32
CA ASN A 86 -49.43 33.78 26.32
C ASN A 86 -48.66 32.50 25.99
N LYS A 87 -49.41 31.42 25.73
CA LYS A 87 -48.80 30.12 25.39
C LYS A 87 -48.53 30.01 23.91
N HIS A 88 -47.35 29.52 23.56
CA HIS A 88 -47.05 28.96 22.27
C HIS A 88 -46.88 27.44 22.42
N LYS A 89 -47.75 26.67 21.77
CA LYS A 89 -47.89 25.22 22.01
C LYS A 89 -48.19 24.92 23.50
N LYS A 90 -47.22 24.39 24.26
CA LYS A 90 -47.39 23.97 25.67
C LYS A 90 -46.77 24.93 26.69
N GLU A 91 -45.86 25.81 26.25
CA GLU A 91 -45.05 26.68 27.11
C GLU A 91 -45.43 28.14 26.90
N THR A 92 -45.23 28.99 27.92
CA THR A 92 -45.38 30.45 27.81
C THR A 92 -44.25 31.05 26.99
N ARG A 93 -44.51 32.15 26.26
CA ARG A 93 -43.47 32.90 25.51
C ARG A 93 -42.32 33.33 26.44
N LEU A 94 -42.65 33.80 27.65
CA LEU A 94 -41.70 34.19 28.69
C LEU A 94 -40.68 33.08 28.98
N LYS A 95 -41.16 31.86 29.25
CA LYS A 95 -40.28 30.70 29.50
C LYS A 95 -39.33 30.43 28.33
N VAL A 96 -39.85 30.42 27.11
CA VAL A 96 -39.00 30.14 25.92
C VAL A 96 -37.95 31.24 25.73
N ALA A 97 -38.32 32.51 25.91
CA ALA A 97 -37.40 33.63 25.81
C ALA A 97 -36.31 33.58 26.90
N LYS A 98 -36.66 33.22 28.15
CA LYS A 98 -35.68 33.01 29.23
C LYS A 98 -34.68 31.92 28.91
N GLU A 99 -35.16 30.75 28.51
CA GLU A 99 -34.30 29.60 28.15
C GLU A 99 -33.31 29.99 27.04
N ALA A 100 -33.76 30.74 26.04
CA ALA A 100 -32.93 31.18 24.95
C ALA A 100 -31.91 32.26 25.34
N VAL A 101 -32.28 33.21 26.21
CA VAL A 101 -31.34 34.21 26.75
C VAL A 101 -30.30 33.58 27.68
N ASN A 102 -30.68 32.57 28.46
CA ASN A 102 -29.72 31.80 29.27
C ASN A 102 -28.72 31.04 28.40
N ALA A 103 -29.16 30.48 27.27
CA ALA A 103 -28.28 29.81 26.30
C ALA A 103 -27.33 30.80 25.61
N LEU A 104 -27.81 32.00 25.24
CA LEU A 104 -26.97 33.08 24.73
C LEU A 104 -25.87 33.45 25.74
N ALA A 105 -26.24 33.64 27.02
CA ALA A 105 -25.29 34.00 28.06
C ALA A 105 -24.24 32.93 28.29
N ASP A 106 -24.64 31.65 28.28
CA ASP A 106 -23.74 30.51 28.38
C ASP A 106 -22.73 30.50 27.23
N GLU A 107 -23.20 30.59 25.98
CA GLU A 107 -22.32 30.57 24.79
C GLU A 107 -21.34 31.75 24.76
N LEU A 108 -21.78 32.95 25.13
CA LEU A 108 -20.92 34.13 25.15
C LEU A 108 -19.92 34.11 26.31
N MET A 109 -20.38 33.89 27.55
CA MET A 109 -19.53 33.99 28.74
C MET A 109 -18.57 32.81 28.91
N GLN A 110 -18.77 31.68 28.20
CA GLN A 110 -17.75 30.62 28.09
C GLN A 110 -16.42 31.14 27.51
N ASN A 111 -16.41 32.29 26.83
CA ASN A 111 -15.20 32.93 26.33
C ASN A 111 -14.39 33.67 27.43
N ASN A 112 -14.94 33.82 28.65
CA ASN A 112 -14.23 34.39 29.80
C ASN A 112 -13.20 33.38 30.32
N THR A 113 -11.94 33.80 30.42
CA THR A 113 -10.85 32.94 30.88
C THR A 113 -10.34 33.40 32.25
N ILE A 114 -9.54 32.56 32.91
CA ILE A 114 -8.89 32.92 34.18
C ILE A 114 -8.06 34.21 34.04
N ASP A 115 -7.41 34.39 32.88
CA ASP A 115 -6.55 35.54 32.59
C ASP A 115 -7.32 36.79 32.14
N ASP A 116 -8.58 36.64 31.71
CA ASP A 116 -9.46 37.72 31.27
C ASP A 116 -10.92 37.42 31.63
N PRO A 117 -11.25 37.48 32.94
CA PRO A 117 -12.54 37.01 33.46
C PRO A 117 -13.72 37.92 33.12
N SER A 118 -13.46 39.08 32.49
CA SER A 118 -14.46 40.05 32.05
C SER A 118 -14.38 40.31 30.55
N ARG A 119 -13.92 39.33 29.76
CA ARG A 119 -13.86 39.45 28.30
C ARG A 119 -15.24 39.75 27.72
N ILE A 120 -16.24 39.02 28.20
CA ILE A 120 -17.65 39.29 27.95
C ILE A 120 -18.25 39.74 29.28
N GLN A 121 -18.88 40.91 29.25
CA GLN A 121 -19.76 41.37 30.31
C GLN A 121 -21.17 41.51 29.77
N MET A 122 -22.16 41.14 30.58
CA MET A 122 -23.56 41.27 30.22
C MET A 122 -24.32 42.13 31.22
N SER A 123 -25.36 42.78 30.73
CA SER A 123 -26.35 43.52 31.52
C SER A 123 -27.76 43.09 31.12
N LEU A 124 -28.69 43.19 32.06
CA LEU A 124 -30.10 42.88 31.84
C LEU A 124 -30.95 44.13 32.11
N VAL A 125 -31.74 44.52 31.13
CA VAL A 125 -32.83 45.50 31.28
C VAL A 125 -34.13 44.74 31.07
N THR A 126 -35.03 44.75 32.04
CA THR A 126 -36.37 44.17 31.85
C THR A 126 -37.38 45.29 31.70
N PHE A 127 -38.44 45.09 30.92
CA PHE A 127 -39.44 46.14 30.77
C PHE A 127 -40.85 45.60 30.60
N GLU A 128 -41.79 46.45 30.97
CA GLU A 128 -43.23 46.29 30.77
C GLU A 128 -43.78 47.67 30.41
N SER A 129 -44.79 48.18 31.12
CA SER A 129 -45.19 49.58 31.03
C SER A 129 -44.08 50.56 31.46
N ILE A 130 -43.08 50.09 32.22
CA ILE A 130 -41.84 50.80 32.57
C ILE A 130 -40.62 49.87 32.53
N ALA A 131 -39.43 50.43 32.45
CA ALA A 131 -38.16 49.69 32.40
C ALA A 131 -37.45 49.60 33.77
N TYR A 132 -36.75 48.49 33.98
CA TYR A 132 -35.96 48.19 35.17
C TYR A 132 -34.57 47.76 34.74
N LYS A 133 -33.54 48.30 35.41
CA LYS A 133 -32.14 47.93 35.19
C LYS A 133 -31.71 46.99 36.30
N GLU A 134 -31.32 45.77 35.93
CA GLU A 134 -30.88 44.78 36.90
C GLU A 134 -29.54 45.18 37.53
N ARG A 135 -29.31 44.83 38.80
CA ARG A 135 -28.06 45.13 39.50
C ARG A 135 -27.38 43.88 40.00
N PHE A 136 -26.14 43.68 39.56
CA PHE A 136 -25.29 42.57 39.97
C PHE A 136 -24.28 43.06 41.01
N GLY A 137 -24.58 42.83 42.30
CA GLY A 137 -23.68 43.22 43.40
C GLY A 137 -23.37 44.72 43.44
N GLY A 138 -24.28 45.57 42.96
CA GLY A 138 -24.11 47.03 42.88
C GLY A 138 -23.65 47.55 41.51
N SER A 139 -23.15 46.69 40.62
CA SER A 139 -22.86 46.99 39.22
C SER A 139 -24.10 46.81 38.33
N LEU A 140 -24.15 47.46 37.17
CA LEU A 140 -25.12 47.14 36.10
C LEU A 140 -24.61 46.01 35.19
N TRP A 141 -23.33 45.67 35.29
CA TRP A 141 -22.65 44.65 34.48
C TRP A 141 -22.21 43.47 35.33
N THR A 142 -22.26 42.26 34.76
CA THR A 142 -21.71 41.04 35.34
C THR A 142 -20.95 40.23 34.30
N SER A 143 -19.89 39.54 34.73
CA SER A 143 -19.25 38.45 33.97
C SER A 143 -19.42 37.09 34.66
N ASP A 144 -20.24 37.04 35.72
CA ASP A 144 -20.66 35.82 36.40
C ASP A 144 -21.92 35.28 35.72
N LEU A 145 -21.76 34.16 35.01
CA LEU A 145 -22.81 33.47 34.28
C LEU A 145 -23.98 33.08 35.20
N ASN A 146 -23.69 32.59 36.41
CA ASN A 146 -24.74 32.13 37.33
C ASN A 146 -25.57 33.32 37.82
N ALA A 147 -24.92 34.44 38.14
CA ALA A 147 -25.62 35.65 38.57
C ALA A 147 -26.53 36.21 37.46
N PHE A 148 -26.07 36.17 36.21
CA PHE A 148 -26.89 36.60 35.06
C PHE A 148 -28.07 35.67 34.82
N GLN A 149 -27.83 34.34 34.75
CA GLN A 149 -28.87 33.35 34.51
C GLN A 149 -29.92 33.35 35.63
N GLN A 150 -29.50 33.52 36.88
CA GLN A 150 -30.42 33.67 38.00
C GLN A 150 -31.33 34.88 37.82
N ALA A 151 -30.79 36.04 37.43
CA ALA A 151 -31.60 37.23 37.20
C ALA A 151 -32.60 37.06 36.05
N VAL A 152 -32.26 36.29 35.01
CA VAL A 152 -33.17 35.93 33.91
C VAL A 152 -34.25 34.97 34.40
N ASP A 153 -33.88 33.95 35.19
CA ASP A 153 -34.80 32.97 35.74
C ASP A 153 -35.81 33.60 36.71
N ASP A 154 -35.42 34.67 37.41
CA ASP A 154 -36.27 35.42 38.34
C ASP A 154 -37.27 36.37 37.66
N ILE A 155 -37.21 36.55 36.32
CA ILE A 155 -38.14 37.45 35.60
C ILE A 155 -39.58 36.91 35.68
N GLU A 156 -40.50 37.67 36.23
CA GLU A 156 -41.94 37.34 36.19
C GLU A 156 -42.75 38.46 35.52
N THR A 157 -43.87 38.12 34.90
CA THR A 157 -44.77 39.16 34.35
C THR A 157 -45.50 39.87 35.49
N PRO A 158 -45.94 41.12 35.29
CA PRO A 158 -46.79 41.81 36.24
C PRO A 158 -48.07 41.06 36.62
N HIS A 159 -48.65 40.28 35.70
CA HIS A 159 -49.78 39.41 35.99
C HIS A 159 -49.44 38.36 37.06
N ASP A 160 -48.33 37.65 36.92
CA ASP A 160 -47.94 36.59 37.86
C ASP A 160 -47.47 37.16 39.20
N ALA A 161 -46.85 38.33 39.17
CA ALA A 161 -46.48 39.12 40.35
C ALA A 161 -47.69 39.72 41.09
N GLY A 162 -48.92 39.62 40.55
CA GLY A 162 -50.13 40.19 41.13
C GLY A 162 -50.17 41.72 41.14
N LEU A 163 -49.47 42.36 40.20
CA LEU A 163 -49.41 43.82 40.08
C LEU A 163 -50.70 44.40 39.45
N PRO A 164 -51.04 45.66 39.77
CA PRO A 164 -52.29 46.27 39.30
C PRO A 164 -52.30 46.52 37.78
N LYS A 165 -53.51 46.70 37.22
CA LYS A 165 -53.83 46.74 35.77
C LYS A 165 -53.08 47.75 34.88
N TYR A 166 -52.27 48.64 35.45
CA TYR A 166 -51.46 49.61 34.71
C TYR A 166 -50.00 49.18 34.56
N HIS A 167 -49.68 47.99 35.07
CA HIS A 167 -48.49 47.24 34.75
C HIS A 167 -48.80 46.16 33.69
N GLY A 168 -47.78 45.78 32.95
CA GLY A 168 -47.81 44.66 32.02
C GLY A 168 -48.26 45.01 30.61
N GLY A 169 -48.22 46.30 30.23
CA GLY A 169 -48.12 46.69 28.83
C GLY A 169 -46.67 46.67 28.33
N THR A 170 -46.42 47.32 27.20
CA THR A 170 -45.15 47.22 26.45
C THR A 170 -44.64 48.62 26.12
N ASN A 171 -43.59 49.09 26.79
CA ASN A 171 -43.03 50.44 26.64
C ASN A 171 -41.61 50.39 26.05
N TRP A 172 -41.53 50.44 24.71
CA TRP A 172 -40.26 50.38 23.99
C TRP A 172 -39.38 51.62 24.23
N GLU A 173 -39.97 52.81 24.36
CA GLU A 173 -39.24 54.06 24.64
C GLU A 173 -38.44 53.93 25.94
N ASP A 174 -39.12 53.58 27.04
CA ASP A 174 -38.48 53.51 28.35
C ASP A 174 -37.42 52.39 28.42
N ALA A 175 -37.67 51.28 27.71
CA ALA A 175 -36.74 50.15 27.61
C ALA A 175 -35.44 50.53 26.89
N LEU A 176 -35.55 51.15 25.71
CA LEU A 176 -34.40 51.54 24.89
C LEU A 176 -33.61 52.68 25.52
N LYS A 177 -34.32 53.63 26.15
CA LYS A 177 -33.69 54.66 26.96
C LYS A 177 -32.90 54.07 28.13
N ALA A 178 -33.49 53.12 28.87
CA ALA A 178 -32.80 52.45 29.96
C ALA A 178 -31.58 51.66 29.46
N ALA A 179 -31.67 50.99 28.31
CA ALA A 179 -30.56 50.30 27.68
C ALA A 179 -29.42 51.25 27.28
N ASN A 180 -29.75 52.41 26.71
CA ASN A 180 -28.75 53.43 26.36
C ASN A 180 -28.07 54.01 27.61
N GLU A 181 -28.82 54.24 28.69
CA GLU A 181 -28.26 54.69 29.97
C GLU A 181 -27.36 53.62 30.62
N VAL A 182 -27.66 52.33 30.45
CA VAL A 182 -26.76 51.23 30.85
C VAL A 182 -25.50 51.22 29.99
N ALA A 183 -25.62 51.34 28.66
CA ALA A 183 -24.50 51.35 27.73
C ALA A 183 -23.49 52.46 28.04
N GLN A 184 -23.95 53.63 28.50
CA GLN A 184 -23.08 54.74 28.94
C GLN A 184 -22.20 54.42 30.16
N SER A 185 -22.50 53.33 30.89
CA SER A 185 -21.70 52.86 32.03
C SER A 185 -20.74 51.72 31.66
N SER A 186 -20.61 51.38 30.37
CA SER A 186 -19.70 50.33 29.89
C SER A 186 -18.23 50.75 30.02
N ASP A 187 -17.32 49.79 29.86
CA ASP A 187 -15.87 49.98 30.01
C ASP A 187 -15.16 50.45 28.72
N GLY A 188 -15.93 50.75 27.68
CA GLY A 188 -15.43 51.18 26.37
C GLY A 188 -15.26 50.06 25.35
N ASP A 189 -15.46 48.79 25.74
CA ASP A 189 -15.50 47.68 24.79
C ASP A 189 -16.78 47.74 23.92
N PRO A 190 -16.74 47.22 22.68
CA PRO A 190 -17.89 47.19 21.78
C PRO A 190 -19.16 46.72 22.47
N THR A 191 -20.22 47.52 22.39
CA THR A 191 -21.47 47.29 23.12
C THR A 191 -22.58 46.90 22.14
N TYR A 192 -23.23 45.77 22.43
CA TYR A 192 -24.30 45.17 21.64
C TYR A 192 -25.59 45.16 22.47
N VAL A 193 -26.65 45.77 21.95
CA VAL A 193 -27.98 45.86 22.58
C VAL A 193 -28.92 44.90 21.85
N ILE A 194 -29.46 43.92 22.56
CA ILE A 194 -30.34 42.90 22.00
C ILE A 194 -31.73 43.08 22.60
N PHE A 195 -32.66 43.58 21.78
CA PHE A 195 -34.04 43.86 22.17
C PHE A 195 -34.95 42.67 21.86
N VAL A 196 -35.58 42.11 22.88
CA VAL A 196 -36.39 40.88 22.80
C VAL A 196 -37.81 41.20 23.25
N SER A 197 -38.79 41.13 22.35
CA SER A 197 -40.19 41.53 22.63
C SER A 197 -41.19 40.74 21.79
N ASP A 198 -42.39 40.46 22.33
CA ASP A 198 -43.46 39.70 21.65
C ASP A 198 -44.61 40.54 21.09
N GLY A 199 -44.56 41.85 21.29
CA GLY A 199 -45.63 42.76 20.91
C GLY A 199 -45.14 44.14 20.51
N ASN A 200 -46.00 44.86 19.80
CA ASN A 200 -45.88 46.29 19.50
C ASN A 200 -45.98 47.17 20.77
N PRO A 201 -45.44 48.40 20.77
CA PRO A 201 -45.50 49.26 21.95
C PRO A 201 -46.94 49.70 22.24
N THR A 202 -47.35 49.61 23.51
CA THR A 202 -48.69 49.95 23.99
C THR A 202 -48.70 51.09 25.02
N PHE A 203 -47.52 51.45 25.54
CA PHE A 203 -47.27 52.63 26.38
C PHE A 203 -45.98 53.34 25.94
N TYR A 204 -45.87 54.61 26.32
CA TYR A 204 -44.66 55.43 26.19
C TYR A 204 -44.62 56.46 27.33
N ASN A 205 -43.50 57.17 27.48
CA ASN A 205 -43.25 58.04 28.61
C ASN A 205 -44.07 59.34 28.52
N GLY A 206 -44.87 59.59 29.56
CA GLY A 206 -45.58 60.83 29.78
C GLY A 206 -44.80 61.81 30.65
N THR A 207 -45.44 62.93 30.96
CA THR A 207 -44.92 63.92 31.91
C THR A 207 -45.92 64.15 33.04
N LYS A 208 -45.47 64.80 34.12
CA LYS A 208 -46.35 65.20 35.23
C LYS A 208 -47.59 66.00 34.81
N HIS A 209 -47.54 66.64 33.64
CA HIS A 209 -48.60 67.48 33.10
C HIS A 209 -49.33 66.85 31.91
N ASN A 210 -48.84 65.72 31.39
CA ASN A 210 -49.40 65.04 30.23
C ASN A 210 -49.20 63.53 30.36
N TYR A 211 -50.22 62.83 30.88
CA TYR A 211 -50.21 61.39 31.09
C TYR A 211 -51.65 60.84 31.08
N THR A 212 -51.80 59.57 30.71
CA THR A 212 -53.06 58.81 30.81
C THR A 212 -53.10 57.92 32.04
N LYS A 213 -51.93 57.42 32.50
CA LYS A 213 -51.75 56.49 33.63
C LYS A 213 -50.47 56.77 34.41
N THR A 214 -50.36 56.16 35.60
CA THR A 214 -49.12 56.16 36.39
C THR A 214 -48.81 54.76 36.90
N ALA A 215 -47.54 54.36 36.83
CA ALA A 215 -47.03 53.09 37.36
C ALA A 215 -45.72 53.35 38.11
N SER A 216 -45.62 52.90 39.37
CA SER A 216 -44.41 53.09 40.21
C SER A 216 -43.82 54.52 40.24
N GLY A 217 -44.67 55.55 40.12
CA GLY A 217 -44.23 56.95 40.09
C GLY A 217 -43.85 57.49 38.70
N HIS A 218 -43.89 56.66 37.66
CA HIS A 218 -43.74 57.06 36.27
C HIS A 218 -45.06 57.55 35.69
N TYR A 219 -44.99 58.56 34.82
CA TYR A 219 -46.11 59.06 34.06
C TYR A 219 -46.14 58.35 32.71
N LEU A 220 -47.27 57.78 32.34
CA LEU A 220 -47.41 56.96 31.14
C LEU A 220 -48.47 57.56 30.21
N LEU A 221 -48.18 57.53 28.91
CA LEU A 221 -49.13 57.79 27.83
C LEU A 221 -49.38 56.49 27.05
N GLY A 222 -50.53 56.43 26.39
CA GLY A 222 -51.01 55.22 25.73
C GLY A 222 -52.17 54.54 26.47
N THR A 223 -52.74 53.52 25.83
CA THR A 223 -53.95 52.84 26.28
C THR A 223 -53.69 51.44 26.83
N GLY A 224 -52.51 50.86 26.60
CA GLY A 224 -52.21 49.47 26.94
C GLY A 224 -52.84 48.43 26.00
N HIS A 225 -53.39 48.87 24.87
CA HIS A 225 -54.05 48.02 23.87
C HIS A 225 -53.43 48.21 22.49
N ASP A 226 -53.30 47.12 21.73
CA ASP A 226 -52.79 47.06 20.35
C ASP A 226 -53.83 46.53 19.34
N GLU A 227 -54.90 45.89 19.80
CA GLU A 227 -55.95 45.35 18.93
C GLU A 227 -57.00 46.37 18.43
N GLY A 228 -57.53 46.13 17.24
CA GLY A 228 -58.60 46.93 16.65
C GLY A 228 -58.16 48.32 16.13
N LYS A 229 -59.13 49.15 15.71
CA LYS A 229 -58.83 50.49 15.14
C LYS A 229 -58.15 51.42 16.15
N GLU A 230 -58.59 51.37 17.40
CA GLU A 230 -58.04 52.19 18.48
C GLU A 230 -56.66 51.69 18.93
N GLY A 231 -56.45 50.37 18.98
CA GLY A 231 -55.14 49.77 19.26
C GLY A 231 -54.10 50.10 18.20
N LYS A 232 -54.44 50.01 16.90
CA LYS A 232 -53.52 50.42 15.81
C LYS A 232 -53.10 51.89 15.90
N LYS A 233 -54.02 52.78 16.31
CA LYS A 233 -53.71 54.19 16.56
C LYS A 233 -52.78 54.34 17.76
N ASN A 234 -53.05 53.61 18.85
CA ASN A 234 -52.21 53.60 20.04
C ASN A 234 -50.77 53.14 19.72
N VAL A 235 -50.62 52.03 19.00
CA VAL A 235 -49.31 51.51 18.55
C VAL A 235 -48.55 52.58 17.76
N GLN A 236 -49.21 53.28 16.83
CA GLN A 236 -48.55 54.33 16.06
C GLN A 236 -48.09 55.51 16.93
N GLU A 237 -48.88 55.91 17.93
CA GLU A 237 -48.52 56.98 18.87
C GLU A 237 -47.37 56.56 19.80
N CYS A 238 -47.34 55.30 20.23
CA CYS A 238 -46.28 54.76 21.10
C CYS A 238 -44.98 54.44 20.34
N PHE A 239 -45.06 54.17 19.03
CA PHE A 239 -43.91 53.79 18.22
C PHE A 239 -42.95 54.94 17.95
N GLY A 240 -43.45 56.15 17.68
CA GLY A 240 -42.62 57.32 17.36
C GLY A 240 -41.57 57.68 18.43
N PRO A 241 -41.93 57.74 19.72
CA PRO A 241 -40.96 57.95 20.79
C PRO A 241 -39.87 56.87 20.85
N ALA A 242 -40.23 55.61 20.64
CA ALA A 242 -39.28 54.50 20.66
C ALA A 242 -38.26 54.54 19.52
N THR A 243 -38.62 55.07 18.35
CA THR A 243 -37.70 55.16 17.20
C THR A 243 -36.52 56.09 17.46
N ASP A 244 -36.74 57.20 18.17
CA ASP A 244 -35.67 58.13 18.53
C ASP A 244 -34.68 57.48 19.49
N ASP A 245 -35.17 56.73 20.50
CA ASP A 245 -34.30 56.04 21.44
C ASP A 245 -33.55 54.86 20.80
N ALA A 246 -34.15 54.12 19.87
CA ALA A 246 -33.44 53.11 19.09
C ALA A 246 -32.31 53.73 18.25
N ARG A 247 -32.58 54.87 17.59
CA ARG A 247 -31.55 55.62 16.85
C ARG A 247 -30.46 56.15 17.79
N ASN A 248 -30.81 56.58 19.00
CA ASN A 248 -29.85 57.04 19.99
C ASN A 248 -28.89 55.91 20.43
N VAL A 249 -29.38 54.67 20.55
CA VAL A 249 -28.52 53.51 20.82
C VAL A 249 -27.47 53.35 19.72
N VAL A 250 -27.89 53.36 18.45
CA VAL A 250 -26.99 53.19 17.29
C VAL A 250 -26.02 54.38 17.13
N THR A 251 -26.53 55.60 17.20
CA THR A 251 -25.71 56.83 17.01
C THR A 251 -24.74 57.08 18.16
N SER A 252 -24.94 56.44 19.32
CA SER A 252 -23.97 56.40 20.42
C SER A 252 -22.83 55.40 20.20
N GLY A 253 -22.79 54.71 19.06
CA GLY A 253 -21.72 53.76 18.69
C GLY A 253 -21.98 52.31 19.10
N ASN A 254 -23.19 51.99 19.57
CA ASN A 254 -23.58 50.63 19.93
C ASN A 254 -24.21 49.91 18.72
N THR A 255 -24.13 48.57 18.71
CA THR A 255 -24.88 47.75 17.75
C THR A 255 -26.24 47.39 18.34
N PHE A 256 -27.33 47.56 17.58
CA PHE A 256 -28.70 47.30 18.02
C PHE A 256 -29.31 46.14 17.21
N TYR A 257 -29.72 45.07 17.89
CA TYR A 257 -30.52 43.99 17.31
C TYR A 257 -31.92 44.02 17.91
N ALA A 258 -32.92 43.69 17.09
CA ALA A 258 -34.27 43.43 17.57
C ALA A 258 -34.74 42.03 17.16
N ILE A 259 -35.26 41.29 18.14
CA ILE A 259 -35.78 39.94 18.01
C ILE A 259 -37.26 39.98 18.35
N GLY A 260 -38.10 39.83 17.33
CA GLY A 260 -39.53 39.71 17.48
C GLY A 260 -39.87 38.29 17.88
N THR A 261 -40.18 38.06 19.15
CA THR A 261 -40.42 36.72 19.69
C THR A 261 -41.89 36.42 19.75
N PHE A 262 -42.42 35.61 18.83
CA PHE A 262 -43.87 35.34 18.76
C PHE A 262 -44.72 36.62 18.57
N GLY A 263 -46.06 36.47 18.65
CA GLY A 263 -46.99 37.61 18.75
C GLY A 263 -47.10 38.52 17.52
N ASP A 264 -47.50 39.78 17.75
CA ASP A 264 -47.63 40.84 16.73
C ASP A 264 -46.50 41.85 16.89
N VAL A 265 -45.48 41.70 16.05
CA VAL A 265 -44.24 42.49 16.06
C VAL A 265 -44.09 43.32 14.78
N ASP A 266 -45.20 43.66 14.13
CA ASP A 266 -45.25 44.33 12.81
C ASP A 266 -44.40 45.62 12.74
N ARG A 267 -44.18 46.30 13.88
CA ARG A 267 -43.36 47.53 13.96
C ARG A 267 -41.88 47.31 14.25
N MET A 268 -41.45 46.11 14.58
CA MET A 268 -40.08 45.87 15.03
C MET A 268 -39.06 45.95 13.88
N ARG A 269 -39.46 45.53 12.68
CA ARG A 269 -38.68 45.78 11.45
C ARG A 269 -38.52 47.29 11.21
N ASP A 270 -39.63 48.04 11.26
CA ASP A 270 -39.62 49.51 11.10
C ASP A 270 -38.71 50.19 12.15
N LEU A 271 -38.65 49.65 13.38
CA LEU A 271 -37.80 50.16 14.46
C LEU A 271 -36.31 50.06 14.09
N VAL A 272 -35.87 48.89 13.62
CA VAL A 272 -34.49 48.65 13.18
C VAL A 272 -34.16 49.47 11.94
N ASP A 273 -35.07 49.51 10.97
CA ASP A 273 -34.90 50.33 9.77
C ASP A 273 -34.74 51.81 10.12
N TYR A 274 -35.53 52.33 11.07
CA TYR A 274 -35.37 53.70 11.54
C TYR A 274 -34.06 53.93 12.29
N ALA A 275 -33.65 53.00 13.15
CA ALA A 275 -32.43 53.13 13.95
C ALA A 275 -31.16 53.24 13.06
N TYR A 276 -31.14 52.51 11.94
CA TYR A 276 -30.01 52.44 11.00
C TYR A 276 -30.19 53.27 9.73
N ASP A 277 -31.19 54.16 9.68
CA ASP A 277 -31.47 54.99 8.50
C ASP A 277 -31.71 54.19 7.21
N GLY A 278 -32.25 52.97 7.34
CA GLY A 278 -32.57 52.06 6.24
C GLY A 278 -31.37 51.35 5.60
N GLN A 279 -30.17 51.42 6.16
CA GLN A 279 -28.98 50.80 5.59
C GLN A 279 -28.64 49.44 6.23
N GLN A 280 -28.54 48.39 5.39
CA GLN A 280 -28.06 47.05 5.78
C GLN A 280 -28.76 46.44 7.00
N THR A 281 -30.08 46.63 7.11
CA THR A 281 -30.87 46.29 8.31
C THR A 281 -31.27 44.82 8.42
N ASP A 282 -31.15 44.04 7.34
CA ASP A 282 -31.51 42.60 7.33
C ASP A 282 -30.72 41.76 8.34
N ASN A 283 -29.53 42.22 8.73
CA ASN A 283 -28.68 41.53 9.71
C ASN A 283 -29.03 41.88 11.17
N TYR A 284 -29.87 42.90 11.40
CA TYR A 284 -30.14 43.46 12.72
C TYR A 284 -31.58 43.22 13.21
N TYR A 285 -32.45 42.67 12.37
CA TYR A 285 -33.82 42.28 12.74
C TYR A 285 -34.05 40.78 12.53
N PHE A 286 -34.59 40.12 13.55
CA PHE A 286 -34.94 38.70 13.51
C PHE A 286 -36.43 38.48 13.82
N ASP A 287 -37.18 37.96 12.85
CA ASP A 287 -38.58 37.54 13.02
C ASP A 287 -38.64 36.09 13.56
N ALA A 288 -38.65 35.95 14.89
CA ALA A 288 -38.53 34.68 15.60
C ALA A 288 -39.88 34.16 16.10
N LYS A 289 -40.63 33.49 15.21
CA LYS A 289 -42.01 33.02 15.48
C LYS A 289 -42.09 31.80 16.40
N ASP A 290 -40.97 31.13 16.66
CA ASP A 290 -40.86 29.96 17.50
C ASP A 290 -39.49 29.86 18.18
N GLN A 291 -39.33 28.83 19.02
CA GLN A 291 -38.09 28.57 19.77
C GLN A 291 -36.87 28.41 18.86
N GLU A 292 -37.03 27.78 17.69
CA GLU A 292 -35.93 27.58 16.74
C GLU A 292 -35.50 28.91 16.11
N GLY A 293 -36.47 29.77 15.77
CA GLY A 293 -36.21 31.13 15.29
C GLY A 293 -35.41 31.97 16.28
N ILE A 294 -35.72 31.87 17.58
CA ILE A 294 -34.99 32.61 18.63
C ILE A 294 -33.55 32.09 18.75
N VAL A 295 -33.36 30.77 18.75
CA VAL A 295 -32.02 30.16 18.81
C VAL A 295 -31.17 30.55 17.58
N ASN A 296 -31.77 30.58 16.39
CA ASN A 296 -31.10 31.01 15.17
C ASN A 296 -30.71 32.50 15.21
N ALA A 297 -31.59 33.35 15.73
CA ALA A 297 -31.29 34.78 15.93
C ALA A 297 -30.10 34.97 16.86
N PHE A 298 -30.10 34.33 18.03
CA PHE A 298 -28.98 34.40 18.97
C PHE A 298 -27.71 33.80 18.40
N SER A 299 -27.78 32.70 17.64
CA SER A 299 -26.60 32.11 16.98
C SER A 299 -25.95 33.09 15.99
N SER A 300 -26.76 33.84 15.24
CA SER A 300 -26.27 34.91 14.35
C SER A 300 -25.64 36.06 15.11
N ILE A 301 -26.21 36.47 16.24
CA ILE A 301 -25.66 37.53 17.08
C ILE A 301 -24.35 37.10 17.75
N VAL A 302 -24.29 35.87 18.29
CA VAL A 302 -23.03 35.30 18.81
C VAL A 302 -21.97 35.24 17.73
N ALA A 303 -22.35 34.85 16.51
CA ALA A 303 -21.45 34.83 15.37
C ALA A 303 -20.90 36.22 15.01
N ASP A 304 -21.69 37.28 15.26
CA ASP A 304 -21.26 38.66 15.06
C ASP A 304 -20.27 39.08 16.16
N ILE A 305 -20.58 38.76 17.41
CA ILE A 305 -19.77 39.10 18.59
C ILE A 305 -18.43 38.31 18.63
N THR A 306 -18.36 37.14 17.98
CA THR A 306 -17.19 36.25 18.03
C THR A 306 -16.39 36.25 16.71
N HIS A 307 -15.08 36.53 16.76
CA HIS A 307 -14.18 36.49 15.60
C HIS A 307 -14.10 35.10 14.96
N LYS A 308 -14.48 34.94 13.69
CA LYS A 308 -14.38 33.64 12.98
C LYS A 308 -13.24 33.63 11.97
N SER A 309 -12.45 32.56 11.98
CA SER A 309 -11.55 32.21 10.87
C SER A 309 -11.91 30.84 10.34
N TYR A 310 -12.07 30.71 9.02
CA TYR A 310 -12.45 29.47 8.36
C TYR A 310 -11.75 29.32 7.00
N TYR A 311 -11.81 28.12 6.45
CA TYR A 311 -11.31 27.81 5.12
C TYR A 311 -12.46 27.62 4.14
N ARG A 312 -12.30 28.13 2.93
CA ARG A 312 -13.22 27.98 1.80
C ARG A 312 -12.44 27.78 0.51
N ASP A 313 -13.15 27.54 -0.59
CA ASP A 313 -12.54 27.37 -1.93
C ASP A 313 -11.41 26.34 -1.93
N VAL A 314 -11.67 25.23 -1.24
CA VAL A 314 -10.68 24.19 -0.99
C VAL A 314 -10.61 23.27 -2.20
N LYS A 315 -9.39 23.03 -2.70
CA LYS A 315 -9.14 22.14 -3.84
C LYS A 315 -8.00 21.21 -3.53
N ILE A 316 -8.23 19.93 -3.77
CA ILE A 316 -7.23 18.89 -3.60
C ILE A 316 -6.84 18.36 -4.96
N LYS A 317 -5.54 18.28 -5.22
CA LYS A 317 -4.98 17.70 -6.44
C LYS A 317 -3.92 16.67 -6.06
N ASP A 318 -4.07 15.45 -6.53
CA ASP A 318 -3.14 14.34 -6.29
C ASP A 318 -2.74 13.70 -7.63
N THR A 319 -1.49 13.87 -8.03
CA THR A 319 -0.94 13.27 -9.25
C THR A 319 -0.18 12.00 -8.88
N LEU A 320 -0.76 10.85 -9.22
CA LEU A 320 -0.17 9.54 -8.94
C LEU A 320 1.14 9.34 -9.71
N THR A 321 2.05 8.54 -9.15
CA THR A 321 3.21 8.06 -9.93
C THR A 321 2.78 7.01 -10.93
N ASP A 322 3.60 6.70 -11.92
CA ASP A 322 3.38 5.56 -12.81
C ASP A 322 3.57 4.17 -12.13
N MET A 323 3.91 4.15 -10.84
CA MET A 323 3.95 2.95 -10.00
C MET A 323 2.58 2.53 -9.47
N VAL A 324 1.60 3.44 -9.46
CA VAL A 324 0.29 3.21 -8.82
C VAL A 324 -0.84 3.63 -9.76
N SER A 325 -1.85 2.78 -9.89
CA SER A 325 -3.01 3.03 -10.74
C SER A 325 -4.31 3.14 -9.93
N ALA A 326 -5.12 4.16 -10.23
CA ALA A 326 -6.51 4.28 -9.78
C ALA A 326 -7.52 3.61 -10.74
N THR A 327 -7.02 2.89 -11.74
CA THR A 327 -7.79 2.05 -12.64
C THR A 327 -7.39 0.61 -12.37
N ASN A 328 -8.37 -0.25 -12.12
CA ASN A 328 -8.08 -1.67 -11.94
C ASN A 328 -7.66 -2.29 -13.28
N ILE A 329 -7.19 -3.53 -13.21
CA ILE A 329 -6.70 -4.24 -14.39
C ILE A 329 -7.77 -4.50 -15.47
N ASP A 330 -9.05 -4.54 -15.09
CA ASP A 330 -10.17 -4.70 -16.04
C ASP A 330 -10.52 -3.36 -16.71
N GLY A 331 -9.72 -2.30 -16.51
CA GLY A 331 -9.93 -0.98 -17.07
C GLY A 331 -11.03 -0.19 -16.35
N GLN A 332 -11.55 -0.67 -15.22
CA GLN A 332 -12.55 0.04 -14.44
C GLN A 332 -11.87 1.06 -13.53
N VAL A 333 -12.30 2.31 -13.68
CA VAL A 333 -11.86 3.41 -12.83
C VAL A 333 -12.42 3.21 -11.42
N THR A 334 -11.59 3.50 -10.43
CA THR A 334 -11.96 3.46 -9.01
C THR A 334 -13.22 4.27 -8.70
N THR A 335 -13.99 3.81 -7.72
CA THR A 335 -15.15 4.55 -7.22
C THR A 335 -14.72 5.41 -6.03
N PHE A 336 -15.04 6.70 -6.07
CA PHE A 336 -14.78 7.61 -4.97
C PHE A 336 -15.84 7.49 -3.89
N LYS A 337 -15.40 7.28 -2.65
CA LYS A 337 -16.23 7.33 -1.44
C LYS A 337 -15.92 8.61 -0.66
N TYR A 338 -16.96 9.24 -0.11
CA TYR A 338 -16.86 10.49 0.63
C TYR A 338 -17.39 10.33 2.04
N THR A 339 -16.68 10.87 3.02
CA THR A 339 -17.11 10.85 4.42
C THR A 339 -16.86 12.18 5.10
N LYS A 340 -17.63 12.46 6.16
CA LYS A 340 -17.35 13.51 7.13
C LYS A 340 -17.10 12.87 8.49
N THR A 341 -16.11 13.36 9.23
CA THR A 341 -15.92 13.02 10.64
C THR A 341 -16.17 14.27 11.47
N SER A 342 -17.19 14.25 12.33
CA SER A 342 -17.56 15.38 13.19
C SER A 342 -16.54 15.64 14.30
N ALA A 343 -16.64 16.79 14.96
CA ALA A 343 -15.72 17.20 16.02
C ALA A 343 -15.63 16.21 17.21
N ASN A 344 -16.69 15.44 17.46
CA ASN A 344 -16.74 14.38 18.47
C ASN A 344 -16.20 13.01 17.97
N GLY A 345 -15.64 12.95 16.75
CA GLY A 345 -15.01 11.75 16.19
C GLY A 345 -15.94 10.78 15.47
N VAL A 346 -17.22 11.11 15.25
CA VAL A 346 -18.17 10.24 14.55
C VAL A 346 -18.02 10.40 13.03
N THR A 347 -17.73 9.32 12.31
CA THR A 347 -17.62 9.29 10.84
C THR A 347 -18.93 8.86 10.19
N THR A 348 -19.40 9.63 9.20
CA THR A 348 -20.61 9.36 8.41
C THR A 348 -20.33 9.46 6.91
N ASP A 349 -21.07 8.70 6.10
CA ASP A 349 -21.04 8.83 4.64
C ASP A 349 -21.61 10.19 4.20
N TRP A 350 -21.00 10.82 3.20
CA TRP A 350 -21.39 12.13 2.69
C TRP A 350 -21.94 12.02 1.26
N SER A 351 -23.24 11.77 1.11
CA SER A 351 -23.90 11.58 -0.19
C SER A 351 -23.80 12.80 -1.10
N GLU A 352 -24.00 13.99 -0.52
CA GLU A 352 -24.02 15.29 -1.21
C GLU A 352 -22.62 15.86 -1.49
N ALA A 353 -21.56 15.08 -1.28
CA ALA A 353 -20.19 15.53 -1.53
C ALA A 353 -19.99 15.93 -3.00
N PRO A 354 -19.29 17.06 -3.26
CA PRO A 354 -18.78 17.38 -4.59
C PRO A 354 -17.94 16.20 -5.11
N LYS A 355 -18.14 15.83 -6.37
CA LYS A 355 -17.52 14.61 -6.91
C LYS A 355 -16.09 14.88 -7.38
N ALA A 356 -15.16 14.08 -6.89
CA ALA A 356 -13.80 14.03 -7.39
C ALA A 356 -13.76 13.49 -8.83
N LYS A 357 -12.71 13.85 -9.56
CA LYS A 357 -12.48 13.47 -10.96
C LYS A 357 -11.09 12.89 -11.13
N LEU A 358 -11.00 11.79 -11.87
CA LEU A 358 -9.74 11.25 -12.37
C LEU A 358 -9.55 11.70 -13.82
N SER A 359 -8.42 12.34 -14.12
CA SER A 359 -7.99 12.71 -15.47
C SER A 359 -6.55 12.22 -15.68
N GLY A 360 -6.39 11.14 -16.44
CA GLY A 360 -5.10 10.44 -16.53
C GLY A 360 -4.74 9.82 -15.18
N ASP A 361 -3.60 10.22 -14.63
CA ASP A 361 -3.08 9.82 -13.32
C ASP A 361 -3.44 10.80 -12.19
N THR A 362 -4.17 11.87 -12.51
CA THR A 362 -4.40 12.98 -11.59
C THR A 362 -5.83 12.97 -11.07
N VAL A 363 -5.96 12.84 -9.75
CA VAL A 363 -7.22 12.99 -9.00
C VAL A 363 -7.38 14.43 -8.57
N THR A 364 -8.54 15.02 -8.86
CA THR A 364 -8.91 16.37 -8.43
C THR A 364 -10.20 16.32 -7.63
N TRP A 365 -10.24 16.96 -6.48
CA TRP A 365 -11.43 17.11 -5.66
C TRP A 365 -11.64 18.58 -5.31
N ASP A 366 -12.64 19.17 -5.95
CA ASP A 366 -12.98 20.58 -5.82
C ASP A 366 -14.15 20.76 -4.84
N LEU A 367 -13.87 21.39 -3.71
CA LEU A 367 -14.82 21.72 -2.66
C LEU A 367 -15.27 23.19 -2.74
N SER A 368 -14.98 23.95 -3.80
CA SER A 368 -15.44 25.34 -3.93
C SER A 368 -16.97 25.50 -3.93
N SER A 369 -17.73 24.43 -4.19
CA SER A 369 -19.20 24.48 -4.11
C SER A 369 -19.76 24.46 -2.69
N ILE A 370 -18.95 24.10 -1.68
CA ILE A 370 -19.33 24.28 -0.28
C ILE A 370 -18.86 25.66 0.20
N SER A 371 -19.71 26.37 0.96
CA SER A 371 -19.45 27.75 1.37
C SER A 371 -18.18 27.90 2.20
N GLN A 372 -18.01 27.01 3.19
CA GLN A 372 -16.83 26.91 4.05
C GLN A 372 -16.71 25.50 4.65
N LEU A 373 -15.50 25.12 5.06
CA LEU A 373 -15.30 23.92 5.88
C LEU A 373 -15.85 24.17 7.29
N GLU A 374 -16.64 23.22 7.79
CA GLU A 374 -17.21 23.25 9.14
C GLU A 374 -16.12 23.10 10.21
N ASN A 375 -16.30 23.79 11.34
CA ASN A 375 -15.35 23.78 12.45
C ASN A 375 -15.09 22.36 12.95
N ASN A 376 -13.82 21.97 13.03
CA ASN A 376 -13.37 20.66 13.51
C ASN A 376 -13.90 19.44 12.74
N VAL A 377 -14.56 19.62 11.60
CA VAL A 377 -15.03 18.51 10.75
C VAL A 377 -13.92 18.10 9.78
N ILE A 378 -13.67 16.79 9.66
CA ILE A 378 -12.74 16.22 8.68
C ILE A 378 -13.54 15.75 7.47
N TYR A 379 -13.20 16.26 6.30
CA TYR A 379 -13.77 15.86 5.01
C TYR A 379 -12.78 14.92 4.33
N SER A 380 -13.24 13.75 3.89
CA SER A 380 -12.36 12.77 3.26
C SER A 380 -12.93 12.27 1.93
N VAL A 381 -12.04 12.08 0.96
CA VAL A 381 -12.28 11.29 -0.25
C VAL A 381 -11.37 10.08 -0.23
N SER A 382 -11.92 8.90 -0.48
CA SER A 382 -11.17 7.64 -0.52
C SER A 382 -11.45 6.86 -1.79
N PHE A 383 -10.42 6.21 -2.34
CA PHE A 383 -10.53 5.40 -3.54
C PHE A 383 -9.47 4.29 -3.56
N THR A 384 -9.75 3.19 -4.27
CA THR A 384 -8.83 2.07 -4.41
C THR A 384 -7.75 2.36 -5.43
N VAL A 385 -6.51 1.97 -5.12
CA VAL A 385 -5.34 1.98 -5.99
C VAL A 385 -4.60 0.64 -5.95
N THR A 386 -3.92 0.29 -7.04
CA THR A 386 -3.11 -0.93 -7.16
C THR A 386 -1.72 -0.63 -7.70
N PRO A 387 -0.70 -1.46 -7.40
CA PRO A 387 0.59 -1.36 -8.07
C PRO A 387 0.44 -1.60 -9.58
N THR A 388 1.23 -0.92 -10.39
CA THR A 388 1.33 -1.17 -11.83
C THR A 388 2.33 -2.30 -12.13
N GLN A 389 2.33 -2.83 -13.36
CA GLN A 389 3.37 -3.79 -13.77
C GLN A 389 4.76 -3.18 -13.69
N LYS A 390 4.89 -1.87 -13.97
CA LYS A 390 6.15 -1.14 -13.79
C LYS A 390 6.62 -1.18 -12.33
N ALA A 391 5.72 -0.99 -11.36
CA ALA A 391 6.09 -1.10 -9.94
C ALA A 391 6.64 -2.50 -9.60
N LEU A 392 5.96 -3.55 -10.06
CA LEU A 392 6.40 -4.93 -9.84
C LEU A 392 7.78 -5.19 -10.47
N ASP A 393 7.96 -4.78 -11.73
CA ASP A 393 9.20 -4.97 -12.48
C ASP A 393 10.36 -4.16 -11.87
N SER A 394 10.14 -2.89 -11.49
CA SER A 394 11.16 -2.03 -10.86
C SER A 394 11.57 -2.53 -9.49
N VAL A 395 10.62 -3.02 -8.68
CA VAL A 395 10.92 -3.60 -7.37
C VAL A 395 11.71 -4.90 -7.51
N ALA A 396 11.34 -5.79 -8.42
CA ALA A 396 12.11 -7.01 -8.68
C ALA A 396 13.52 -6.72 -9.20
N ALA A 397 13.67 -5.70 -10.06
CA ALA A 397 14.97 -5.26 -10.52
C ALA A 397 15.85 -4.78 -9.36
N ALA A 398 15.32 -3.91 -8.49
CA ALA A 398 16.02 -3.39 -7.31
C ALA A 398 16.42 -4.52 -6.34
N ALA A 399 15.52 -5.47 -6.09
CA ALA A 399 15.78 -6.61 -5.22
C ALA A 399 16.89 -7.55 -5.76
N ASN A 400 17.08 -7.60 -7.08
CA ASN A 400 18.19 -8.31 -7.72
C ASN A 400 19.48 -7.49 -7.80
N GLY A 401 19.55 -6.31 -7.17
CA GLY A 401 20.73 -5.45 -7.16
C GLY A 401 20.90 -4.60 -8.42
N ASN A 402 19.88 -4.47 -9.26
CA ASN A 402 19.89 -3.51 -10.37
C ASN A 402 19.55 -2.09 -9.87
N GLY A 403 19.68 -1.08 -10.74
CA GLY A 403 19.42 0.31 -10.39
C GLY A 403 18.02 0.55 -9.81
N LEU A 404 17.96 1.39 -8.77
CA LEU A 404 16.73 1.76 -8.07
C LEU A 404 16.01 2.90 -8.83
N ASP A 405 14.76 2.68 -9.23
CA ASP A 405 13.90 3.75 -9.76
C ASP A 405 13.62 4.79 -8.67
N GLU A 406 13.51 6.07 -9.03
CA GLU A 406 13.31 7.18 -8.09
C GLU A 406 12.04 7.05 -7.24
N ASN A 407 11.05 6.30 -7.72
CA ASN A 407 9.79 6.07 -7.03
C ASN A 407 9.76 4.75 -6.23
N VAL A 408 10.88 4.01 -6.16
CA VAL A 408 11.03 2.79 -5.35
C VAL A 408 11.84 3.12 -4.09
N LEU A 409 11.36 2.63 -2.95
CA LEU A 409 12.00 2.74 -1.64
C LEU A 409 12.42 1.34 -1.16
N ASP A 410 13.70 1.16 -0.86
CA ASP A 410 14.21 0.04 -0.09
C ASP A 410 13.96 0.31 1.40
N ASN A 411 13.19 -0.57 2.06
CA ASN A 411 12.83 -0.40 3.47
C ASN A 411 13.97 -0.83 4.43
N GLY A 412 15.06 -1.42 3.91
CA GLY A 412 16.21 -1.89 4.70
C GLY A 412 15.99 -3.23 5.42
N ASP A 413 14.82 -3.84 5.27
CA ASP A 413 14.43 -5.14 5.84
C ASP A 413 14.27 -6.23 4.78
N GLY A 414 14.79 -5.99 3.56
CA GLY A 414 14.61 -6.87 2.40
C GLY A 414 13.26 -6.70 1.71
N THR A 415 12.44 -5.72 2.12
CA THR A 415 11.17 -5.40 1.46
C THR A 415 11.21 -4.03 0.78
N TYR A 416 10.35 -3.86 -0.22
CA TYR A 416 10.31 -2.64 -1.03
C TYR A 416 8.91 -2.02 -1.01
N SER A 417 8.90 -0.70 -1.15
CA SER A 417 7.68 0.09 -1.30
C SER A 417 7.80 1.03 -2.50
N VAL A 418 6.68 1.49 -3.04
CA VAL A 418 6.64 2.51 -4.09
C VAL A 418 5.89 3.75 -3.62
N TYR A 419 6.35 4.95 -3.99
CA TYR A 419 5.61 6.18 -3.69
C TYR A 419 4.28 6.20 -4.45
N SER A 420 3.20 6.63 -3.79
CA SER A 420 1.89 6.68 -4.44
C SER A 420 1.72 7.84 -5.42
N ASN A 421 2.40 8.95 -5.17
CA ASN A 421 2.24 10.18 -5.94
C ASN A 421 3.54 10.93 -6.21
N THR A 422 3.56 11.59 -7.36
CA THR A 422 4.59 12.55 -7.77
C THR A 422 4.41 13.85 -6.97
N SER A 423 3.17 14.33 -6.86
CA SER A 423 2.81 15.49 -6.06
C SER A 423 1.38 15.39 -5.56
N ALA A 424 1.10 15.97 -4.40
CA ALA A 424 -0.26 16.12 -3.90
C ALA A 424 -0.35 17.43 -3.13
N THR A 425 -1.36 18.24 -3.42
CA THR A 425 -1.51 19.59 -2.89
C THR A 425 -2.94 19.88 -2.45
N LEU A 426 -3.03 20.70 -1.41
CA LEU A 426 -4.24 21.34 -0.90
C LEU A 426 -4.13 22.84 -1.18
N GLU A 427 -5.00 23.36 -2.05
CA GLU A 427 -5.21 24.79 -2.22
C GLU A 427 -6.43 25.22 -1.40
N TYR A 428 -6.39 26.40 -0.80
CA TYR A 428 -7.47 26.91 0.02
C TYR A 428 -7.45 28.45 0.08
N ILE A 429 -8.60 29.03 0.40
CA ILE A 429 -8.69 30.43 0.86
C ILE A 429 -8.98 30.42 2.35
N ARG A 430 -8.12 31.08 3.13
CA ARG A 430 -8.40 31.42 4.53
C ARG A 430 -9.13 32.76 4.54
N GLN A 431 -10.28 32.82 5.20
CA GLN A 431 -10.96 34.09 5.50
C GLN A 431 -11.01 34.31 7.01
N LYS A 432 -10.81 35.57 7.43
CA LYS A 432 -11.17 36.04 8.77
C LYS A 432 -12.32 37.03 8.63
N THR A 433 -13.31 36.89 9.50
CA THR A 433 -14.45 37.79 9.55
C THR A 433 -14.57 38.40 10.93
N VAL A 434 -14.83 39.70 10.96
CA VAL A 434 -15.24 40.45 12.15
C VAL A 434 -16.61 41.01 11.85
N ASN A 435 -17.59 40.70 12.69
CA ASN A 435 -18.98 41.11 12.51
C ASN A 435 -19.53 40.75 11.10
N GLY A 436 -19.29 39.53 10.63
CA GLY A 436 -19.71 39.06 9.29
C GLY A 436 -18.98 39.68 8.09
N VAL A 437 -18.10 40.67 8.30
CA VAL A 437 -17.30 41.33 7.25
C VAL A 437 -15.94 40.68 7.15
N VAL A 438 -15.50 40.35 5.93
CA VAL A 438 -14.16 39.82 5.68
C VAL A 438 -13.11 40.90 5.99
N THR A 439 -12.27 40.67 7.00
CA THR A 439 -11.19 41.57 7.42
C THR A 439 -9.82 41.13 6.94
N ASP A 440 -9.65 39.83 6.68
CA ASP A 440 -8.43 39.25 6.13
C ASP A 440 -8.79 38.09 5.19
N GLN A 441 -8.07 38.00 4.07
CA GLN A 441 -8.20 36.90 3.13
C GLN A 441 -6.83 36.54 2.57
N GLU A 442 -6.47 35.26 2.69
CA GLU A 442 -5.20 34.74 2.19
C GLU A 442 -5.43 33.49 1.35
N HIS A 443 -4.74 33.42 0.21
CA HIS A 443 -4.66 32.21 -0.60
C HIS A 443 -3.49 31.36 -0.10
N GLY A 444 -3.78 30.13 0.29
CA GLY A 444 -2.79 29.19 0.78
C GLY A 444 -2.69 27.94 -0.07
N MET A 445 -1.51 27.34 -0.02
CA MET A 445 -1.24 26.04 -0.63
C MET A 445 -0.37 25.22 0.32
N SER A 446 -0.72 23.95 0.52
CA SER A 446 0.05 23.04 1.36
C SER A 446 0.22 21.69 0.69
N PRO A 447 1.41 21.09 0.72
CA PRO A 447 1.63 19.75 0.18
C PRO A 447 1.09 18.68 1.12
N TYR A 448 0.54 17.62 0.56
CA TYR A 448 0.28 16.38 1.30
C TYR A 448 1.55 15.55 1.42
N GLU A 449 1.63 14.75 2.48
CA GLU A 449 2.60 13.68 2.61
C GLU A 449 2.53 12.70 1.42
N ARG A 450 3.66 12.04 1.15
CA ARG A 450 3.82 11.07 0.05
C ARG A 450 3.92 9.65 0.61
N PRO A 451 2.80 9.01 1.00
CA PRO A 451 2.84 7.67 1.55
C PRO A 451 3.25 6.65 0.49
N THR A 452 3.86 5.57 0.96
CA THR A 452 4.36 4.48 0.13
C THR A 452 3.46 3.25 0.21
N MET A 453 3.37 2.52 -0.89
CA MET A 453 2.65 1.26 -1.03
C MET A 453 3.67 0.11 -0.98
N LYS A 454 3.54 -0.82 -0.03
CA LYS A 454 4.41 -2.01 0.02
C LYS A 454 4.09 -2.93 -1.14
N VAL A 455 5.13 -3.38 -1.85
CA VAL A 455 5.02 -4.26 -3.01
C VAL A 455 5.54 -5.65 -2.62
N PRO A 456 4.76 -6.73 -2.81
CA PRO A 456 5.23 -8.07 -2.49
C PRO A 456 6.24 -8.57 -3.54
N LEU A 457 7.15 -9.44 -3.09
CA LEU A 457 8.18 -10.07 -3.90
C LEU A 457 7.84 -11.55 -4.11
N SER A 458 8.23 -12.08 -5.27
CA SER A 458 8.29 -13.52 -5.53
C SER A 458 9.71 -13.95 -5.86
N GLN A 459 10.07 -15.19 -5.58
CA GLN A 459 11.42 -15.68 -5.78
C GLN A 459 11.43 -17.03 -6.50
N VAL A 460 12.20 -17.12 -7.57
CA VAL A 460 12.49 -18.39 -8.25
C VAL A 460 13.90 -18.81 -7.89
N LYS A 461 14.03 -20.02 -7.33
CA LYS A 461 15.33 -20.67 -7.21
C LYS A 461 15.64 -21.41 -8.50
N VAL A 462 16.79 -21.11 -9.09
CA VAL A 462 17.35 -21.90 -10.20
C VAL A 462 18.42 -22.81 -9.62
N GLU A 463 18.30 -24.11 -9.86
CA GLU A 463 19.21 -25.13 -9.35
C GLU A 463 19.73 -26.00 -10.48
N LYS A 464 21.02 -26.35 -10.42
CA LYS A 464 21.63 -27.35 -11.29
C LYS A 464 21.94 -28.62 -10.51
N LYS A 465 21.53 -29.76 -11.07
CA LYS A 465 21.85 -31.10 -10.58
C LYS A 465 22.67 -31.88 -11.60
N TRP A 466 23.56 -32.70 -11.05
CA TRP A 466 24.38 -33.65 -11.79
C TRP A 466 23.92 -35.06 -11.46
N SER A 467 23.89 -35.93 -12.45
CA SER A 467 23.44 -37.32 -12.31
C SER A 467 24.32 -38.24 -13.17
N GLY A 468 24.54 -39.47 -12.71
CA GLY A 468 25.28 -40.49 -13.46
C GLY A 468 26.80 -40.53 -13.20
N ASP A 469 27.37 -39.60 -12.43
CA ASP A 469 28.79 -39.52 -12.09
C ASP A 469 29.09 -38.91 -10.72
N ASP A 470 30.37 -38.76 -10.37
CA ASP A 470 30.78 -38.26 -9.07
C ASP A 470 30.71 -36.72 -9.05
N ILE A 471 30.26 -36.16 -7.92
CA ILE A 471 30.18 -34.72 -7.74
C ILE A 471 31.55 -34.04 -7.84
N SER A 472 32.64 -34.76 -7.52
CA SER A 472 34.01 -34.25 -7.63
C SER A 472 34.41 -33.90 -9.06
N ASP A 473 33.79 -34.56 -10.06
CA ASP A 473 34.10 -34.35 -11.48
C ASP A 473 33.60 -33.00 -11.99
N HIS A 474 32.78 -32.32 -11.20
CA HIS A 474 32.12 -31.06 -11.56
C HIS A 474 32.76 -29.83 -10.93
N ALA A 475 33.74 -29.98 -10.05
CA ALA A 475 34.29 -28.88 -9.26
C ALA A 475 34.84 -27.71 -10.10
N SER A 476 35.32 -27.98 -11.32
CA SER A 476 35.83 -26.96 -12.26
C SER A 476 34.85 -26.59 -13.38
N LYS A 477 33.66 -27.20 -13.41
CA LYS A 477 32.66 -26.93 -14.45
C LYS A 477 31.86 -25.68 -14.10
N THR A 478 31.41 -24.99 -15.14
CA THR A 478 30.52 -23.83 -15.05
C THR A 478 29.44 -24.00 -16.11
N ILE A 479 28.19 -23.72 -15.77
CA ILE A 479 27.12 -23.61 -16.77
C ILE A 479 26.52 -22.21 -16.76
N THR A 480 26.04 -21.77 -17.91
CA THR A 480 25.17 -20.60 -18.04
C THR A 480 23.77 -21.04 -18.44
N VAL A 481 22.79 -20.49 -17.72
CA VAL A 481 21.37 -20.74 -17.93
C VAL A 481 20.64 -19.41 -18.12
N GLN A 482 19.55 -19.43 -18.89
CA GLN A 482 18.70 -18.27 -19.11
C GLN A 482 17.33 -18.51 -18.48
N LEU A 483 16.96 -17.65 -17.54
CA LEU A 483 15.59 -17.63 -17.00
C LEU A 483 14.65 -17.07 -18.07
N LYS A 484 13.51 -17.74 -18.27
CA LYS A 484 12.47 -17.38 -19.22
C LYS A 484 11.17 -17.04 -18.48
N ARG A 485 10.50 -15.99 -18.93
CA ARG A 485 9.16 -15.58 -18.48
C ARG A 485 8.15 -15.81 -19.59
N THR A 486 7.12 -16.60 -19.32
CA THR A 486 5.99 -16.83 -20.21
C THR A 486 4.74 -16.16 -19.62
N MET A 487 4.11 -15.30 -20.43
CA MET A 487 2.88 -14.59 -20.07
C MET A 487 1.74 -15.05 -20.98
N THR A 488 0.57 -15.33 -20.41
CA THR A 488 -0.62 -15.71 -21.18
C THR A 488 -1.59 -14.53 -21.28
N ILE A 489 -1.55 -13.82 -22.41
CA ILE A 489 -2.40 -12.65 -22.66
C ILE A 489 -3.50 -13.05 -23.65
N ASN A 490 -4.77 -12.99 -23.22
CA ASN A 490 -5.93 -13.38 -24.03
C ASN A 490 -5.82 -14.80 -24.62
N GLY A 491 -5.20 -15.73 -23.90
CA GLY A 491 -4.98 -17.12 -24.35
C GLY A 491 -3.79 -17.32 -25.28
N VAL A 492 -2.98 -16.28 -25.55
CA VAL A 492 -1.74 -16.37 -26.33
C VAL A 492 -0.55 -16.36 -25.36
N GLU A 493 0.32 -17.36 -25.47
CA GLU A 493 1.56 -17.42 -24.69
C GLU A 493 2.69 -16.64 -25.36
N ILE A 494 3.34 -15.76 -24.59
CA ILE A 494 4.49 -14.99 -25.02
C ILE A 494 5.65 -15.30 -24.08
N THR A 495 6.66 -16.00 -24.58
CA THR A 495 7.88 -16.34 -23.83
C THR A 495 9.01 -15.37 -24.18
N LYS A 496 9.69 -14.84 -23.16
CA LYS A 496 10.85 -13.95 -23.29
C LYS A 496 11.92 -14.28 -22.27
N ASP A 497 13.14 -13.88 -22.60
CA ASP A 497 14.30 -13.95 -21.71
C ASP A 497 14.12 -12.90 -20.60
N TYR A 498 14.40 -13.30 -19.36
CA TYR A 498 14.31 -12.44 -18.19
C TYR A 498 15.65 -12.32 -17.49
N GLY A 499 16.13 -11.08 -17.35
CA GLY A 499 17.42 -10.77 -16.76
C GLY A 499 18.60 -11.30 -17.58
N ASP A 500 19.80 -11.04 -17.06
CA ASP A 500 21.04 -11.54 -17.65
C ASP A 500 21.18 -13.06 -17.44
N PRO A 501 21.93 -13.76 -18.32
CA PRO A 501 22.29 -15.15 -18.11
C PRO A 501 22.92 -15.41 -16.74
N ILE A 502 22.53 -16.51 -16.12
CA ILE A 502 22.95 -16.92 -14.79
C ILE A 502 24.05 -17.96 -14.91
N THR A 503 25.22 -17.67 -14.32
CA THR A 503 26.29 -18.66 -14.17
C THR A 503 26.10 -19.48 -12.90
N LEU A 504 26.11 -20.81 -13.02
CA LEU A 504 26.05 -21.76 -11.91
C LEU A 504 27.34 -22.60 -11.89
N ASP A 505 27.91 -22.74 -10.70
CA ASP A 505 29.17 -23.47 -10.46
C ASP A 505 29.25 -23.95 -9.01
N ALA A 506 30.35 -24.61 -8.65
CA ALA A 506 30.57 -25.09 -7.29
C ALA A 506 30.68 -23.96 -6.24
N GLY A 507 31.01 -22.73 -6.64
CA GLY A 507 31.17 -21.57 -5.75
C GLY A 507 29.84 -20.97 -5.28
N ASN A 508 28.75 -21.18 -6.03
CA ASN A 508 27.40 -20.80 -5.65
C ASN A 508 26.49 -22.00 -5.33
N ASP A 509 27.09 -23.13 -4.95
CA ASP A 509 26.38 -24.38 -4.65
C ASP A 509 25.43 -24.79 -5.78
N TRP A 510 25.81 -24.51 -7.04
CA TRP A 510 25.02 -24.80 -8.23
C TRP A 510 23.60 -24.20 -8.20
N SER A 511 23.41 -23.10 -7.47
CA SER A 511 22.09 -22.50 -7.34
C SER A 511 22.14 -20.98 -7.24
N LYS A 512 21.03 -20.36 -7.65
CA LYS A 512 20.84 -18.92 -7.51
C LYS A 512 19.37 -18.62 -7.25
N ASP A 513 19.14 -17.76 -6.27
CA ASP A 513 17.83 -17.17 -6.00
C ASP A 513 17.67 -15.90 -6.83
N ILE A 514 16.56 -15.79 -7.56
CA ILE A 514 16.21 -14.63 -8.37
C ILE A 514 14.86 -14.12 -7.94
N VAL A 515 14.78 -12.83 -7.59
CA VAL A 515 13.51 -12.17 -7.33
C VAL A 515 12.83 -11.90 -8.67
N VAL A 516 11.57 -12.30 -8.80
CA VAL A 516 10.80 -12.16 -10.03
C VAL A 516 9.55 -11.32 -9.79
N PRO A 517 9.14 -10.50 -10.77
CA PRO A 517 7.91 -9.73 -10.66
C PRO A 517 6.70 -10.65 -10.81
N GLY A 518 5.65 -10.37 -10.04
CA GLY A 518 4.34 -10.93 -10.32
C GLY A 518 3.78 -10.42 -11.65
N GLY A 519 2.80 -11.14 -12.20
CA GLY A 519 2.02 -10.71 -13.35
C GLY A 519 0.69 -10.11 -12.94
N LEU A 520 0.35 -8.93 -13.47
CA LEU A 520 -1.01 -8.42 -13.41
C LEU A 520 -1.90 -9.16 -14.43
N GLU A 521 -1.44 -9.26 -15.68
CA GLU A 521 -2.19 -9.83 -16.81
C GLU A 521 -2.05 -11.37 -16.90
N GLY A 522 -2.81 -12.08 -16.07
CA GLY A 522 -2.86 -13.54 -16.12
C GLY A 522 -1.68 -14.23 -15.45
N ASP A 523 -1.69 -15.56 -15.50
CA ASP A 523 -0.67 -16.37 -14.84
C ASP A 523 0.69 -16.17 -15.53
N THR A 524 1.74 -16.13 -14.72
CA THR A 524 3.10 -16.00 -15.20
C THR A 524 3.86 -17.28 -14.89
N THR A 525 4.40 -17.89 -15.94
CA THR A 525 5.17 -19.12 -15.84
C THR A 525 6.66 -18.81 -16.01
N TRP A 526 7.48 -19.43 -15.17
CA TRP A 526 8.92 -19.28 -15.14
C TRP A 526 9.58 -20.61 -15.44
N SER A 527 10.34 -20.67 -16.52
CA SER A 527 11.16 -21.82 -16.91
C SER A 527 12.62 -21.39 -17.09
N VAL A 528 13.50 -22.36 -17.29
CA VAL A 528 14.92 -22.10 -17.48
C VAL A 528 15.45 -22.94 -18.63
N ASP A 529 16.32 -22.35 -19.43
CA ASP A 529 17.04 -23.03 -20.50
C ASP A 529 18.54 -23.04 -20.19
N GLU A 530 19.20 -24.19 -20.35
CA GLU A 530 20.67 -24.24 -20.36
C GLU A 530 21.17 -23.74 -21.71
N ILE A 531 22.00 -22.69 -21.69
CA ILE A 531 22.54 -22.06 -22.91
C ILE A 531 24.03 -22.37 -23.13
N SER A 532 24.65 -23.12 -22.21
CA SER A 532 25.99 -23.71 -22.37
C SER A 532 25.94 -25.23 -22.16
N PRO A 533 25.42 -26.01 -23.12
CA PRO A 533 25.34 -27.46 -22.98
C PRO A 533 26.75 -28.05 -22.82
N ILE A 534 26.86 -29.10 -22.00
CA ILE A 534 28.12 -29.78 -21.71
C ILE A 534 28.17 -31.10 -22.47
N GLU A 535 29.19 -31.27 -23.31
CA GLU A 535 29.43 -32.51 -24.05
C GLU A 535 29.50 -33.72 -23.10
N GLY A 536 28.88 -34.82 -23.53
CA GLY A 536 28.80 -36.05 -22.74
C GLY A 536 27.64 -36.13 -21.77
N TYR A 537 26.75 -35.13 -21.74
CA TYR A 537 25.56 -35.15 -20.89
C TYR A 537 24.28 -34.90 -21.67
N ASP A 538 23.18 -35.47 -21.18
CA ASP A 538 21.82 -35.13 -21.60
C ASP A 538 21.18 -34.18 -20.58
N THR A 539 20.65 -33.07 -21.07
CA THR A 539 19.99 -32.03 -20.25
C THR A 539 18.49 -32.30 -20.16
N SER A 540 17.94 -32.18 -18.96
CA SER A 540 16.50 -32.22 -18.69
C SER A 540 16.10 -31.12 -17.71
N TYR A 541 14.82 -30.75 -17.74
CA TYR A 541 14.27 -29.63 -16.98
C TYR A 541 13.10 -30.08 -16.10
N SER A 542 12.96 -29.48 -14.91
CA SER A 542 11.75 -29.60 -14.12
C SER A 542 10.54 -28.97 -14.84
N SER A 543 9.33 -29.28 -14.36
CA SER A 543 8.16 -28.52 -14.75
C SER A 543 8.35 -27.03 -14.41
N PRO A 544 7.90 -26.10 -15.28
CA PRO A 544 7.99 -24.68 -15.01
C PRO A 544 7.26 -24.29 -13.71
N VAL A 545 7.80 -23.29 -13.02
CA VAL A 545 7.17 -22.69 -11.84
C VAL A 545 6.06 -21.74 -12.30
N ILE A 546 4.84 -21.93 -11.81
CA ILE A 546 3.69 -21.08 -12.15
C ILE A 546 3.37 -20.19 -10.95
N TYR A 547 3.37 -18.88 -11.17
CA TYR A 547 2.78 -17.93 -10.24
C TYR A 547 1.44 -17.47 -10.78
N SER A 548 0.40 -17.66 -9.96
CA SER A 548 -0.91 -17.10 -10.24
C SER A 548 -0.82 -15.58 -10.33
N SER A 549 -1.60 -14.98 -11.22
CA SER A 549 -1.70 -13.53 -11.31
C SER A 549 -1.92 -12.87 -9.94
N TYR A 550 -1.43 -11.64 -9.81
CA TYR A 550 -1.65 -10.77 -8.64
C TYR A 550 -3.16 -10.57 -8.32
N ARG A 551 -4.08 -10.93 -9.23
CA ARG A 551 -5.55 -10.87 -9.08
C ARG A 551 -6.10 -11.67 -7.89
N SER A 552 -5.42 -12.71 -7.41
CA SER A 552 -6.03 -13.65 -6.45
C SER A 552 -6.05 -13.16 -4.99
N GLY A 553 -5.67 -11.91 -4.71
CA GLY A 553 -5.55 -11.42 -3.34
C GLY A 553 -4.47 -12.13 -2.51
N ASN A 554 -3.60 -12.88 -3.18
CA ASN A 554 -2.53 -13.63 -2.56
C ASN A 554 -1.31 -12.70 -2.45
N ILE A 555 -1.37 -11.77 -1.49
CA ILE A 555 -0.26 -10.86 -1.15
C ILE A 555 0.96 -11.60 -0.57
N ASN A 556 0.81 -12.89 -0.29
CA ASN A 556 1.91 -13.76 0.11
C ASN A 556 2.65 -14.24 -1.14
N GLY A 557 3.37 -13.35 -1.82
CA GLY A 557 4.22 -13.65 -2.98
C GLY A 557 5.26 -14.78 -2.78
N SER A 558 5.25 -15.50 -1.66
CA SER A 558 6.06 -16.68 -1.38
C SER A 558 5.31 -17.96 -1.74
N THR A 559 5.40 -18.35 -3.01
CA THR A 559 5.54 -19.77 -3.34
C THR A 559 6.88 -19.92 -4.00
N ASP A 560 7.94 -20.02 -3.19
CA ASP A 560 9.29 -20.23 -3.68
C ASP A 560 9.30 -21.47 -4.58
N GLY A 561 9.41 -21.24 -5.88
CA GLY A 561 9.44 -22.29 -6.87
C GLY A 561 10.87 -22.62 -7.25
N VAL A 562 11.13 -23.91 -7.50
CA VAL A 562 12.46 -24.39 -7.91
C VAL A 562 12.41 -24.83 -9.37
N ASN A 563 13.18 -24.15 -10.21
CA ASN A 563 13.50 -24.59 -11.57
C ASN A 563 14.81 -25.37 -11.55
N THR A 564 14.74 -26.68 -11.80
CA THR A 564 15.90 -27.57 -11.78
C THR A 564 16.33 -27.93 -13.18
N ILE A 565 17.60 -27.71 -13.50
CA ILE A 565 18.29 -28.27 -14.67
C ILE A 565 19.03 -29.52 -14.19
N THR A 566 18.88 -30.65 -14.88
CA THR A 566 19.63 -31.88 -14.59
C THR A 566 20.42 -32.32 -15.81
N ASN A 567 21.74 -32.40 -15.67
CA ASN A 567 22.61 -33.00 -16.70
C ASN A 567 22.98 -34.39 -16.23
N THR A 568 22.61 -35.39 -17.04
CA THR A 568 22.87 -36.80 -16.76
C THR A 568 23.98 -37.28 -17.67
N LEU A 569 25.03 -37.88 -17.10
CA LEU A 569 26.16 -38.41 -17.88
C LEU A 569 25.63 -39.47 -18.86
N LYS A 570 25.99 -39.32 -20.13
CA LYS A 570 25.65 -40.27 -21.19
C LYS A 570 26.30 -41.61 -20.91
N THR A 571 25.54 -42.68 -21.09
CA THR A 571 26.04 -44.05 -21.06
C THR A 571 25.81 -44.76 -22.39
N TYR A 572 26.61 -45.79 -22.61
CA TYR A 572 26.73 -46.49 -23.88
C TYR A 572 26.55 -47.99 -23.67
N ASP A 573 25.68 -48.59 -24.49
CA ASP A 573 25.53 -50.02 -24.63
C ASP A 573 26.53 -50.55 -25.67
N ILE A 574 27.22 -51.64 -25.37
CA ILE A 574 28.06 -52.37 -26.33
C ILE A 574 27.40 -53.69 -26.66
N ILE A 575 27.09 -53.85 -27.94
CA ILE A 575 26.47 -55.05 -28.48
C ILE A 575 27.51 -55.81 -29.29
N MET A 576 28.02 -56.90 -28.73
CA MET A 576 28.92 -57.82 -29.40
C MET A 576 28.10 -58.78 -30.26
N TYR A 577 28.39 -58.88 -31.55
CA TYR A 577 27.87 -59.93 -32.43
C TYR A 577 28.95 -60.94 -32.76
N LYS A 578 28.81 -62.14 -32.21
CA LYS A 578 29.72 -63.24 -32.48
C LYS A 578 29.19 -64.06 -33.64
N THR A 579 30.01 -64.19 -34.69
CA THR A 579 29.71 -65.12 -35.78
C THR A 579 30.80 -66.18 -35.94
N SER A 580 30.41 -67.28 -36.55
CA SER A 580 31.27 -68.37 -37.01
C SER A 580 31.53 -68.15 -38.50
N SER A 581 32.78 -68.34 -38.93
CA SER A 581 33.15 -68.30 -40.36
C SER A 581 34.04 -69.49 -40.68
N THR A 582 33.59 -70.35 -41.60
CA THR A 582 34.33 -71.54 -42.03
C THR A 582 35.34 -71.23 -43.13
N ASP A 583 35.06 -70.26 -44.02
CA ASP A 583 35.91 -69.89 -45.18
C ASP A 583 35.83 -68.39 -45.57
N GLY A 584 35.45 -67.50 -44.64
CA GLY A 584 35.46 -66.05 -44.86
C GLY A 584 34.20 -65.43 -45.49
N ASN A 585 33.24 -66.23 -46.00
CA ASN A 585 32.07 -65.69 -46.75
C ASN A 585 30.68 -65.94 -46.11
N ALA A 586 30.50 -67.00 -45.31
CA ALA A 586 29.24 -67.29 -44.63
C ALA A 586 29.39 -67.04 -43.13
N LYS A 587 28.67 -66.04 -42.60
CA LYS A 587 28.63 -65.72 -41.17
C LYS A 587 27.36 -66.30 -40.56
N THR A 588 27.51 -67.18 -39.57
CA THR A 588 26.40 -67.70 -38.77
C THR A 588 26.52 -67.25 -37.32
N PRO A 589 25.44 -66.86 -36.64
CA PRO A 589 25.49 -66.52 -35.21
C PRO A 589 26.12 -67.63 -34.37
N LEU A 590 26.95 -67.25 -33.39
CA LEU A 590 27.67 -68.18 -32.53
C LEU A 590 27.33 -67.95 -31.05
N ALA A 591 26.57 -68.87 -30.47
CA ALA A 591 26.20 -68.86 -29.05
C ALA A 591 27.31 -69.44 -28.15
N GLY A 592 27.32 -69.00 -26.88
CA GLY A 592 28.15 -69.56 -25.81
C GLY A 592 29.58 -69.02 -25.70
N ALA A 593 29.94 -67.98 -26.46
CA ALA A 593 31.20 -67.26 -26.28
C ALA A 593 31.03 -66.26 -25.13
N GLU A 594 31.91 -66.27 -24.12
CA GLU A 594 31.81 -65.31 -23.01
C GLU A 594 32.81 -64.18 -23.20
N PHE A 595 32.31 -62.95 -23.11
CA PHE A 595 33.11 -61.73 -23.13
C PHE A 595 33.06 -61.04 -21.77
N THR A 596 34.16 -60.45 -21.35
CA THR A 596 34.26 -59.65 -20.13
C THR A 596 34.87 -58.29 -20.48
N VAL A 597 34.32 -57.22 -19.91
CA VAL A 597 34.82 -55.85 -20.13
C VAL A 597 35.64 -55.43 -18.92
N PHE A 598 36.91 -55.12 -19.18
CA PHE A 598 37.88 -54.64 -18.19
C PHE A 598 38.11 -53.14 -18.37
N ALA A 599 38.56 -52.47 -17.32
CA ALA A 599 39.08 -51.10 -17.38
C ALA A 599 40.38 -51.04 -18.18
N GLU A 600 40.92 -49.83 -18.38
CA GLU A 600 42.17 -49.62 -19.13
C GLU A 600 43.38 -50.36 -18.53
N ASP A 601 43.35 -50.65 -17.23
CA ASP A 601 44.39 -51.46 -16.55
C ASP A 601 44.42 -52.93 -17.01
N GLY A 602 43.38 -53.40 -17.70
CA GLY A 602 43.26 -54.78 -18.21
C GLY A 602 42.97 -55.84 -17.13
N GLU A 603 42.75 -55.42 -15.88
CA GLU A 603 42.56 -56.29 -14.71
C GLU A 603 41.23 -56.04 -13.99
N THR A 604 40.82 -54.78 -13.84
CA THR A 604 39.59 -54.40 -13.15
C THR A 604 38.37 -54.70 -14.02
N ILE A 605 37.47 -55.56 -13.56
CA ILE A 605 36.22 -55.89 -14.27
C ILE A 605 35.24 -54.73 -14.15
N VAL A 606 34.89 -54.11 -15.28
CA VAL A 606 33.87 -53.04 -15.37
C VAL A 606 32.49 -53.63 -15.68
N ALA A 607 32.43 -54.68 -16.53
CA ALA A 607 31.21 -55.44 -16.76
C ALA A 607 31.50 -56.95 -16.73
N PRO A 608 30.67 -57.75 -16.04
CA PRO A 608 30.92 -59.17 -15.81
C PRO A 608 30.88 -59.98 -17.11
N ALA A 609 31.28 -61.25 -17.04
CA ALA A 609 31.22 -62.15 -18.17
C ALA A 609 29.78 -62.33 -18.69
N ILE A 610 29.56 -62.08 -19.98
CA ILE A 610 28.27 -62.28 -20.66
C ILE A 610 28.49 -63.26 -21.82
N ALA A 611 27.72 -64.34 -21.81
CA ALA A 611 27.70 -65.33 -22.89
C ALA A 611 26.87 -64.83 -24.07
N THR A 612 27.32 -65.11 -25.29
CA THR A 612 26.52 -64.86 -26.48
C THR A 612 25.30 -65.76 -26.54
N ASP A 613 24.15 -65.17 -26.86
CA ASP A 613 22.88 -65.88 -26.99
C ASP A 613 22.76 -66.64 -28.34
N ASN A 614 21.57 -67.18 -28.61
CA ASN A 614 21.30 -67.93 -29.85
C ASN A 614 21.38 -67.05 -31.12
N ASP A 615 21.24 -65.74 -30.99
CA ASP A 615 21.43 -64.77 -32.07
C ASP A 615 22.89 -64.28 -32.13
N GLY A 616 23.78 -64.87 -31.33
CA GLY A 616 25.20 -64.53 -31.27
C GLY A 616 25.49 -63.24 -30.50
N LYS A 617 24.53 -62.70 -29.74
CA LYS A 617 24.64 -61.39 -29.11
C LYS A 617 25.10 -61.47 -27.66
N ALA A 618 26.04 -60.61 -27.27
CA ALA A 618 26.32 -60.29 -25.87
C ALA A 618 26.23 -58.77 -25.68
N LYS A 619 25.39 -58.31 -24.75
CA LYS A 619 25.13 -56.88 -24.51
C LYS A 619 25.72 -56.44 -23.17
N PHE A 620 26.58 -55.44 -23.19
CA PHE A 620 27.04 -54.72 -22.01
C PHE A 620 26.34 -53.38 -21.95
N SER A 621 25.81 -52.99 -20.80
CA SER A 621 25.03 -51.76 -20.64
C SER A 621 25.66 -50.77 -19.69
N ASP A 622 25.24 -49.52 -19.82
CA ASP A 622 25.58 -48.41 -18.92
C ASP A 622 27.08 -48.10 -18.82
N LEU A 623 27.85 -48.35 -19.88
CA LEU A 623 29.27 -47.98 -19.90
C LEU A 623 29.41 -46.47 -20.04
N LYS A 624 30.26 -45.88 -19.20
CA LYS A 624 30.58 -44.45 -19.24
C LYS A 624 31.59 -44.15 -20.36
N PRO A 625 31.83 -42.89 -20.72
CA PRO A 625 33.03 -42.53 -21.48
C PRO A 625 34.31 -43.04 -20.78
N GLY A 626 35.23 -43.60 -21.55
CA GLY A 626 36.44 -44.21 -21.02
C GLY A 626 37.11 -45.18 -21.98
N THR A 627 38.22 -45.74 -21.52
CA THR A 627 38.95 -46.81 -22.23
C THR A 627 38.66 -48.16 -21.58
N TYR A 628 38.29 -49.12 -22.42
CA TYR A 628 37.93 -50.48 -22.02
C TYR A 628 38.72 -51.53 -22.80
N ILE A 629 38.98 -52.65 -22.13
CA ILE A 629 39.56 -53.85 -22.74
C ILE A 629 38.51 -54.95 -22.73
N ILE A 630 38.01 -55.32 -23.91
CA ILE A 630 37.04 -56.40 -24.07
C ILE A 630 37.78 -57.68 -24.41
N ARG A 631 37.65 -58.70 -23.55
CA ARG A 631 38.35 -59.99 -23.69
C ARG A 631 37.35 -61.12 -23.83
N GLU A 632 37.58 -62.00 -24.80
CA GLU A 632 36.89 -63.29 -24.87
C GLU A 632 37.47 -64.18 -23.75
N THR A 633 36.69 -64.41 -22.71
CA THR A 633 37.11 -65.18 -21.52
C THR A 633 36.77 -66.67 -21.66
N LYS A 634 35.75 -67.01 -22.44
CA LYS A 634 35.42 -68.39 -22.79
C LYS A 634 35.09 -68.51 -24.27
N VAL A 635 35.71 -69.51 -24.88
CA VAL A 635 35.52 -69.84 -26.29
C VAL A 635 34.57 -71.04 -26.39
N PRO A 636 33.58 -71.02 -27.30
CA PRO A 636 32.77 -72.19 -27.59
C PRO A 636 33.63 -73.36 -28.07
N ALA A 637 33.23 -74.59 -27.70
CA ALA A 637 33.95 -75.79 -28.11
C ALA A 637 34.03 -75.89 -29.65
N GLY A 638 35.23 -76.19 -30.17
CA GLY A 638 35.47 -76.30 -31.62
C GLY A 638 35.82 -75.00 -32.33
N TYR A 639 36.07 -73.91 -31.60
CA TYR A 639 36.48 -72.61 -32.16
C TYR A 639 37.81 -72.11 -31.56
N GLN A 640 38.53 -71.28 -32.32
CA GLN A 640 39.74 -70.62 -31.86
C GLN A 640 39.39 -69.37 -31.03
N LYS A 641 40.13 -69.15 -29.95
CA LYS A 641 40.08 -67.92 -29.15
C LYS A 641 40.53 -66.73 -29.99
N LEU A 642 40.00 -65.54 -29.72
CA LEU A 642 40.60 -64.29 -30.20
C LEU A 642 42.07 -64.18 -29.78
N ASP A 643 42.92 -63.83 -30.74
CA ASP A 643 44.37 -63.71 -30.55
C ASP A 643 44.76 -62.51 -29.67
N ASN A 644 43.96 -61.44 -29.72
CA ASN A 644 44.19 -60.21 -28.95
C ASN A 644 42.88 -59.71 -28.34
N ASP A 645 43.00 -59.05 -27.19
CA ASP A 645 41.89 -58.30 -26.61
C ASP A 645 41.52 -57.10 -27.50
N LEU A 646 40.27 -56.66 -27.41
CA LEU A 646 39.77 -55.50 -28.15
C LEU A 646 39.84 -54.26 -27.25
N ARG A 647 40.56 -53.22 -27.68
CA ARG A 647 40.62 -51.93 -26.98
C ARG A 647 39.54 -51.00 -27.52
N LEU A 648 38.53 -50.72 -26.71
CA LEU A 648 37.46 -49.78 -27.01
C LEU A 648 37.75 -48.45 -26.29
N VAL A 649 37.67 -47.33 -26.99
CA VAL A 649 37.71 -45.99 -26.39
C VAL A 649 36.42 -45.28 -26.75
N ILE A 650 35.67 -44.82 -25.75
CA ILE A 650 34.50 -43.96 -25.91
C ILE A 650 34.90 -42.59 -25.36
N ASP A 651 34.93 -41.57 -26.22
CA ASP A 651 35.22 -40.21 -25.77
C ASP A 651 33.98 -39.54 -25.14
N THR A 652 34.19 -38.38 -24.52
CA THR A 652 33.10 -37.62 -23.87
C THR A 652 32.10 -37.04 -24.86
N SER A 653 32.45 -36.91 -26.14
CA SER A 653 31.54 -36.44 -27.18
C SER A 653 30.66 -37.59 -27.72
N GLY A 654 30.93 -38.83 -27.31
CA GLY A 654 30.22 -40.03 -27.72
C GLY A 654 30.75 -40.68 -29.00
N ASN A 655 31.97 -40.33 -29.42
CA ASN A 655 32.64 -41.07 -30.49
C ASN A 655 33.34 -42.28 -29.91
N ALA A 656 33.25 -43.41 -30.60
CA ALA A 656 33.95 -44.63 -30.22
C ALA A 656 35.00 -45.05 -31.26
N THR A 657 36.13 -45.54 -30.75
CA THR A 657 37.14 -46.24 -31.55
C THR A 657 37.38 -47.65 -31.02
N LEU A 658 37.50 -48.61 -31.93
CA LEU A 658 37.88 -49.98 -31.65
C LEU A 658 39.29 -50.23 -32.22
N ASN A 659 40.23 -50.59 -31.36
CA ASN A 659 41.65 -50.78 -31.70
C ASN A 659 42.25 -49.58 -32.47
N GLY A 660 41.80 -48.36 -32.15
CA GLY A 660 42.24 -47.11 -32.78
C GLY A 660 41.54 -46.75 -34.09
N LEU A 661 40.57 -47.55 -34.54
CA LEU A 661 39.76 -47.25 -35.73
C LEU A 661 38.36 -46.79 -35.32
N PRO A 662 37.76 -45.77 -35.97
CA PRO A 662 36.41 -45.33 -35.66
C PRO A 662 35.37 -46.41 -35.93
N ILE A 663 34.34 -46.51 -35.08
CA ILE A 663 33.17 -47.35 -35.35
C ILE A 663 32.34 -46.71 -36.46
N SER A 664 31.90 -47.51 -37.43
CA SER A 664 31.15 -47.03 -38.59
C SER A 664 29.72 -46.61 -38.23
N SER A 665 29.14 -45.71 -39.02
CA SER A 665 27.81 -45.14 -38.75
C SER A 665 26.66 -46.15 -38.75
N ASP A 666 26.83 -47.30 -39.40
CA ASP A 666 25.87 -48.41 -39.42
C ASP A 666 26.02 -49.36 -38.22
N HIS A 667 27.07 -49.20 -37.42
CA HIS A 667 27.35 -49.96 -36.20
C HIS A 667 27.23 -49.10 -34.94
N GLN A 668 26.46 -48.01 -35.01
CA GLN A 668 26.19 -47.15 -33.87
C GLN A 668 24.82 -46.48 -34.03
N GLY A 669 24.22 -46.08 -32.91
CA GLY A 669 22.95 -45.38 -32.94
C GLY A 669 22.45 -44.94 -31.57
N GLU A 670 21.28 -44.32 -31.56
CA GLU A 670 20.60 -43.84 -30.36
C GLU A 670 19.35 -44.69 -30.11
N ASN A 671 19.16 -45.18 -28.88
CA ASN A 671 17.98 -45.94 -28.46
C ASN A 671 17.05 -45.05 -27.61
N GLY A 672 16.41 -44.05 -28.21
CA GLY A 672 15.40 -43.21 -27.54
C GLY A 672 15.80 -42.82 -26.11
N SER A 673 14.92 -43.06 -25.13
CA SER A 673 15.13 -42.72 -23.70
C SER A 673 16.16 -43.57 -22.94
N SER A 674 16.88 -44.48 -23.60
CA SER A 674 17.64 -45.58 -22.97
C SER A 674 19.13 -45.66 -23.36
N GLY A 675 19.67 -44.61 -23.99
CA GLY A 675 21.11 -44.45 -24.19
C GLY A 675 21.60 -44.72 -25.61
N TYR A 676 22.91 -44.57 -25.78
CA TYR A 676 23.63 -44.73 -27.05
C TYR A 676 24.11 -46.17 -27.18
N TRP A 677 24.27 -46.70 -28.39
CA TRP A 677 24.81 -48.05 -28.57
C TRP A 677 25.88 -48.11 -29.65
N PHE A 678 26.86 -49.00 -29.45
CA PHE A 678 27.83 -49.41 -30.44
C PHE A 678 27.75 -50.92 -30.68
N GLN A 679 27.88 -51.33 -31.93
CA GLN A 679 27.96 -52.72 -32.33
C GLN A 679 29.40 -53.09 -32.67
N ILE A 680 29.84 -54.24 -32.18
CA ILE A 680 31.15 -54.82 -32.48
C ILE A 680 30.95 -56.22 -33.04
N ASP A 681 31.32 -56.41 -34.30
CA ASP A 681 31.28 -57.71 -34.97
C ASP A 681 32.58 -58.47 -34.74
N VAL A 682 32.46 -59.71 -34.25
CA VAL A 682 33.60 -60.56 -33.93
C VAL A 682 33.42 -61.94 -34.56
N ASP A 683 34.29 -62.31 -35.48
CA ASP A 683 34.25 -63.61 -36.17
C ASP A 683 35.20 -64.62 -35.49
N ASN A 684 34.74 -65.86 -35.23
CA ASN A 684 35.59 -66.96 -34.75
C ASN A 684 35.82 -67.96 -35.87
N ARG A 685 37.07 -68.40 -35.98
CA ARG A 685 37.46 -69.47 -36.88
C ARG A 685 37.23 -70.82 -36.20
N VAL A 686 36.74 -71.79 -36.96
CA VAL A 686 36.65 -73.18 -36.50
C VAL A 686 38.05 -73.66 -36.17
N LEU A 687 38.21 -74.35 -35.04
CA LEU A 687 39.45 -74.99 -34.64
C LEU A 687 39.76 -76.06 -35.69
N GLY A 688 40.61 -75.72 -36.66
CA GLY A 688 40.98 -76.63 -37.73
C GLY A 688 41.45 -77.96 -37.13
N ALA A 689 40.92 -79.08 -37.62
CA ALA A 689 41.55 -80.37 -37.38
C ALA A 689 43.01 -80.19 -37.78
N LEU A 690 43.95 -80.46 -36.85
CA LEU A 690 45.37 -80.56 -37.20
C LEU A 690 45.44 -81.39 -38.50
N PRO A 691 46.09 -80.90 -39.57
CA PRO A 691 46.26 -81.74 -40.74
C PRO A 691 46.98 -82.99 -40.22
N TYR A 692 46.34 -84.15 -40.41
CA TYR A 692 46.98 -85.43 -40.18
C TYR A 692 48.34 -85.33 -40.85
N ALA A 693 49.43 -85.40 -40.08
CA ALA A 693 50.79 -85.24 -40.58
C ALA A 693 51.13 -86.45 -41.47
N GLY A 694 50.65 -86.37 -42.69
CA GLY A 694 50.74 -87.36 -43.75
C GLY A 694 50.78 -86.66 -45.11
N GLY A 695 51.49 -85.53 -45.17
CA GLY A 695 51.89 -84.88 -46.42
C GLY A 695 53.18 -85.51 -46.94
N VAL A 696 53.13 -85.99 -48.18
CA VAL A 696 54.16 -86.75 -48.90
C VAL A 696 55.39 -85.87 -49.19
N GLY A 697 56.19 -85.60 -48.16
CA GLY A 697 57.41 -84.77 -48.26
C GLY A 697 58.73 -85.51 -48.04
N ASN A 698 58.72 -86.67 -47.36
CA ASN A 698 59.94 -87.44 -47.05
C ASN A 698 59.98 -88.86 -47.64
N ILE A 699 58.91 -89.32 -48.30
CA ILE A 699 58.82 -90.67 -48.88
C ILE A 699 59.81 -90.93 -50.03
N PRO A 700 60.09 -89.99 -50.97
CA PRO A 700 61.10 -90.26 -52.02
C PRO A 700 62.54 -90.27 -51.48
N PHE A 701 62.83 -89.59 -50.37
CA PHE A 701 64.17 -89.54 -49.78
C PHE A 701 64.48 -90.76 -48.88
N VAL A 702 63.48 -91.29 -48.16
CA VAL A 702 63.62 -92.54 -47.39
C VAL A 702 63.71 -93.75 -48.33
N GLY A 703 62.98 -93.75 -49.46
CA GLY A 703 63.12 -94.78 -50.50
C GLY A 703 64.49 -94.79 -51.18
N ALA A 704 65.05 -93.62 -51.49
CA ALA A 704 66.41 -93.50 -52.03
C ALA A 704 67.48 -93.92 -51.01
N GLY A 705 67.31 -93.58 -49.72
CA GLY A 705 68.22 -93.99 -48.64
C GLY A 705 68.26 -95.51 -48.42
N ILE A 706 67.11 -96.19 -48.48
CA ILE A 706 67.03 -97.65 -48.34
C ILE A 706 67.66 -98.34 -49.57
N MET A 707 67.48 -97.82 -50.77
CA MET A 707 68.14 -98.33 -51.99
C MET A 707 69.68 -98.20 -51.94
N PHE A 708 70.22 -97.10 -51.40
CA PHE A 708 71.67 -96.93 -51.22
C PHE A 708 72.24 -97.89 -50.16
N ILE A 709 71.51 -98.16 -49.08
CA ILE A 709 71.93 -99.13 -48.06
C ILE A 709 71.90 -100.56 -48.60
N VAL A 710 70.89 -100.92 -49.40
CA VAL A 710 70.81 -102.25 -50.04
C VAL A 710 71.92 -102.44 -51.09
N PHE A 711 72.26 -101.41 -51.87
CA PHE A 711 73.39 -101.45 -52.80
C PHE A 711 74.75 -101.54 -52.09
N ALA A 712 74.92 -100.81 -50.97
CA ALA A 712 76.14 -100.87 -50.17
C ALA A 712 76.32 -102.23 -49.48
N VAL A 713 75.26 -102.81 -48.93
CA VAL A 713 75.28 -104.17 -48.33
C VAL A 713 75.50 -105.24 -49.40
N GLY A 714 74.89 -105.10 -50.59
CA GLY A 714 75.14 -105.97 -51.73
C GLY A 714 76.57 -105.90 -52.25
N PHE A 715 77.17 -104.71 -52.31
CA PHE A 715 78.56 -104.51 -52.71
C PHE A 715 79.54 -105.06 -51.68
N VAL A 716 79.27 -104.89 -50.38
CA VAL A 716 80.08 -105.48 -49.29
C VAL A 716 79.99 -107.01 -49.32
N LEU A 717 78.80 -107.60 -49.52
CA LEU A 717 78.63 -109.05 -49.68
C LEU A 717 79.32 -109.57 -50.96
N TYR A 718 79.28 -108.82 -52.07
CA TYR A 718 80.02 -109.15 -53.30
C TYR A 718 81.56 -109.09 -53.09
N CYS A 719 82.06 -108.11 -52.33
CA CYS A 719 83.47 -108.02 -51.99
C CYS A 719 83.93 -109.13 -51.02
N ILE A 720 83.07 -109.57 -50.09
CA ILE A 720 83.32 -110.72 -49.20
C ILE A 720 83.27 -112.04 -49.99
N TYR A 721 82.34 -112.18 -50.93
CA TYR A 721 82.26 -113.33 -51.85
C TYR A 721 83.49 -113.43 -52.77
N ARG A 722 84.00 -112.30 -53.29
CA ARG A 722 85.19 -112.27 -54.16
C ARG A 722 86.51 -112.48 -53.41
N LYS A 723 86.59 -112.16 -52.11
CA LYS A 723 87.78 -112.40 -51.27
C LYS A 723 87.92 -113.84 -50.77
N SER A 724 86.91 -114.69 -50.94
CA SER A 724 86.92 -116.09 -50.48
C SER A 724 87.36 -117.10 -51.55
N PHE A 725 87.79 -116.63 -52.74
CA PHE A 725 88.29 -117.47 -53.84
C PHE A 725 89.57 -116.90 -54.48
N VAL A 726 90.55 -116.50 -53.67
CA VAL A 726 91.96 -116.47 -54.08
C VAL A 726 92.81 -116.88 -52.87
N SER A 727 93.57 -117.97 -53.03
CA SER A 727 94.58 -118.54 -52.13
C SER A 727 94.12 -119.60 -51.10
N VAL A 728 93.89 -120.82 -51.59
CA VAL A 728 94.83 -121.93 -51.29
C VAL A 728 95.14 -122.64 -52.60
N ALA A 729 96.41 -122.62 -52.98
CA ALA A 729 97.00 -123.49 -54.00
C ALA A 729 97.48 -124.78 -53.31
N HIS A 730 97.20 -125.94 -53.91
CA HIS A 730 98.05 -127.11 -54.14
C HIS A 730 97.29 -128.09 -55.04
#